data_AF-A0AAN1FLQ5-F1
#
_entry.id   AF-A0AAN1FLQ5-F1
#
_cell.length_a   1.000
_cell.length_b   1.000
_cell.length_c   1.000
_cell.angle_alpha   90.00
_cell.angle_beta   90.00
_cell.angle_gamma   90.00
#
_symmetry.space_group_name_H-M   'P 1'
#
loop_
_entity.id
_entity.type
_entity.pdbx_description
1 polymer ?
#
loop_
_entity_poly.entity_id
_entity_poly.type
_entity_poly.pdbx_seq_one_letter_code
_entity_poly.pdbx_strand_id
1 'polypeptide(L)'
;MNSQRTRVLIKRFSVCALTATSILISNQVAARLDGAIFTTTPGGEIVNENVRYESKLEVFLDGGPGPNAPGTAAALPAGYYYFQVTNPSGRCLLSSIEPDADVNGGTCYESVKGKGGPKNSATFTAEPLECRLFYFDGEDGITLSNPTYLVTQKVKGQWVTEERPCAHLLGSEYIAENGGELSEGDTIQLFPFANTPNSGGVYKAWVSTEASVINACNGVVDNGATGENCGGFFGFIPKFSKTDNFKVILGERETPVTYDIALRSFHDKNLNCQYDPNYTSPENGDELIENWDFGVTDPLALRNIFRTTNSEAFPITFSVIEQEMLAWSVDHFMWFADVNNVAPLNANFTHFTTFAELRNFAAAHNDGDLRLGFVSPLACDQGTGSEVISRDSGEQTDDGFTPSDFADAAQGKKGEDPEPVLVVAFGSIGIADITVCKVFDKDRDGIQDSGESLIPNWPVTLTVPQSVPLPDNINPQATPDLWADLVEIFGDDIAGMYNRVISKHTGNDGCVRFRALVPNIRGDLASYVLQEQLSVAQGWSNTSLHSITFDVRSVLSYNNNALPVIDGEVYNRDDGGAGDNFAFNNACDVIVDFDTKGYWHNKNGLSELTEEDRNYVNSLAPYSSTSVYFGAGDEPFDGMFSDGTPVSAAFSGDGMIWEAGTWQSEVSQFLVDSNGNAEENMHKEQLAQQLLAFIFNTRHRPGTDGLSGSATINVNGTWMTIDDIIALAVTSWQGSDVEAIISLAATLDLFNNNDALPVAPDNYTDCVAPF
;
A
#
# COMPACT_ATOMS: atom_id res chain seq x y z
N MET A 1 -67.80 24.55 26.45
CA MET A 1 -66.87 23.41 26.60
C MET A 1 -67.69 22.14 26.81
N ASN A 2 -67.29 21.02 26.18
CA ASN A 2 -67.74 19.61 26.32
C ASN A 2 -69.22 19.23 26.01
N SER A 3 -69.58 18.02 25.54
CA SER A 3 -69.02 17.08 24.53
C SER A 3 -70.06 15.96 24.18
N GLN A 4 -69.95 15.25 23.03
CA GLN A 4 -70.95 14.30 22.44
C GLN A 4 -70.28 13.25 21.48
N ARG A 5 -70.83 12.07 21.06
CA ARG A 5 -72.00 11.20 21.42
C ARG A 5 -71.93 9.78 20.78
N THR A 6 -72.27 8.73 21.56
CA THR A 6 -73.08 7.48 21.26
C THR A 6 -73.00 6.59 19.97
N ARG A 7 -73.11 5.24 20.19
CA ARG A 7 -73.78 4.10 19.43
C ARG A 7 -72.86 3.01 18.80
N VAL A 8 -72.87 1.72 19.23
CA VAL A 8 -73.84 0.55 19.12
C VAL A 8 -73.54 -0.35 17.88
N LEU A 9 -73.63 -1.71 17.85
CA LEU A 9 -73.53 -2.85 18.81
C LEU A 9 -73.62 -4.20 18.01
N ILE A 10 -73.31 -5.37 18.64
CA ILE A 10 -73.70 -6.77 18.27
C ILE A 10 -72.86 -7.49 17.17
N LYS A 11 -72.73 -8.83 17.12
CA LYS A 11 -72.21 -9.89 18.05
C LYS A 11 -72.20 -11.24 17.29
N ARG A 12 -71.27 -12.17 17.62
CA ARG A 12 -71.11 -13.50 16.97
C ARG A 12 -72.10 -14.57 17.47
N PHE A 13 -72.35 -15.62 16.68
CA PHE A 13 -72.47 -17.03 17.13
C PHE A 13 -72.22 -18.03 15.97
N SER A 14 -71.74 -19.25 16.28
CA SER A 14 -71.23 -20.26 15.34
C SER A 14 -72.12 -21.51 15.22
N VAL A 15 -72.17 -22.18 14.06
CA VAL A 15 -72.56 -23.62 13.91
C VAL A 15 -71.88 -24.25 12.67
N CYS A 16 -71.34 -25.48 12.88
CA CYS A 16 -70.99 -26.61 11.98
C CYS A 16 -70.53 -26.45 10.51
N ALA A 17 -69.60 -27.34 10.15
CA ALA A 17 -69.02 -27.48 8.81
C ALA A 17 -69.86 -28.33 7.85
N LEU A 18 -69.81 -27.98 6.56
CA LEU A 18 -70.03 -28.88 5.43
C LEU A 18 -68.79 -28.84 4.52
N THR A 19 -68.35 -30.01 4.06
CA THR A 19 -67.25 -30.15 3.11
C THR A 19 -67.66 -29.65 1.73
N ALA A 20 -67.07 -28.54 1.28
CA ALA A 20 -67.18 -28.06 -0.09
C ALA A 20 -65.91 -28.40 -0.87
N THR A 21 -66.06 -29.07 -2.00
CA THR A 21 -64.96 -29.39 -2.93
C THR A 21 -64.40 -28.10 -3.53
N SER A 22 -63.29 -27.62 -3.00
CA SER A 22 -62.59 -26.44 -3.52
C SER A 22 -61.84 -26.80 -4.79
N ILE A 23 -62.33 -26.32 -5.94
CA ILE A 23 -61.56 -26.24 -7.18
C ILE A 23 -60.37 -25.33 -6.90
N LEU A 24 -59.17 -25.90 -6.88
CA LEU A 24 -57.93 -25.16 -6.79
C LEU A 24 -57.67 -24.49 -8.14
N ILE A 25 -57.97 -23.19 -8.23
CA ILE A 25 -57.40 -22.34 -9.27
C ILE A 25 -55.96 -22.07 -8.84
N SER A 26 -55.02 -22.81 -9.41
CA SER A 26 -53.59 -22.59 -9.22
C SER A 26 -53.18 -21.28 -9.89
N ASN A 27 -52.93 -20.25 -9.09
CA ASN A 27 -52.16 -19.09 -9.57
C ASN A 27 -50.75 -19.57 -9.91
N GLN A 28 -50.40 -19.56 -11.19
CA GLN A 28 -49.04 -19.82 -11.69
C GLN A 28 -48.12 -18.71 -11.18
N VAL A 29 -47.38 -18.98 -10.10
CA VAL A 29 -46.35 -18.07 -9.59
C VAL A 29 -45.08 -18.34 -10.40
N ALA A 30 -44.56 -17.33 -11.10
CA ALA A 30 -43.31 -17.44 -11.84
C ALA A 30 -42.17 -17.84 -10.88
N ALA A 31 -41.64 -19.05 -11.06
CA ALA A 31 -40.56 -19.57 -10.23
C ALA A 31 -39.26 -18.82 -10.50
N ARG A 32 -38.55 -18.48 -9.42
CA ARG A 32 -37.16 -18.03 -9.50
C ARG A 32 -36.30 -19.23 -9.91
N LEU A 33 -35.51 -19.06 -10.97
CA LEU A 33 -34.46 -20.01 -11.34
C LEU A 33 -33.16 -19.52 -10.70
N ASP A 34 -32.50 -20.39 -9.94
CA ASP A 34 -31.21 -20.12 -9.30
C ASP A 34 -30.09 -20.92 -9.99
N GLY A 35 -28.90 -20.32 -10.07
CA GLY A 35 -27.74 -20.86 -10.80
C GLY A 35 -27.66 -20.42 -12.26
N ALA A 36 -26.60 -20.82 -12.94
CA ALA A 36 -26.42 -20.64 -14.38
C ALA A 36 -27.07 -21.79 -15.18
N ILE A 37 -27.10 -21.63 -16.50
CA ILE A 37 -27.16 -22.72 -17.49
C ILE A 37 -25.76 -22.88 -18.07
N PHE A 38 -25.53 -23.93 -18.85
CA PHE A 38 -24.30 -24.09 -19.61
C PHE A 38 -24.61 -24.36 -21.08
N THR A 39 -23.88 -23.68 -21.95
CA THR A 39 -23.72 -24.14 -23.33
C THR A 39 -22.80 -25.36 -23.34
N THR A 40 -23.05 -26.27 -24.28
CA THR A 40 -22.29 -27.50 -24.46
C THR A 40 -22.17 -27.91 -25.93
N THR A 41 -21.31 -28.89 -26.21
CA THR A 41 -21.19 -29.56 -27.52
C THR A 41 -22.36 -30.54 -27.75
N PRO A 42 -22.60 -31.05 -28.98
CA PRO A 42 -23.76 -31.91 -29.26
C PRO A 42 -23.87 -33.13 -28.34
N GLY A 43 -22.72 -33.71 -27.94
CA GLY A 43 -22.63 -34.89 -27.08
C GLY A 43 -22.67 -34.63 -25.57
N GLY A 44 -22.81 -33.37 -25.13
CA GLY A 44 -22.76 -32.99 -23.71
C GLY A 44 -21.35 -33.03 -23.08
N GLU A 45 -20.31 -33.29 -23.88
CA GLU A 45 -18.97 -33.63 -23.39
C GLU A 45 -18.24 -32.45 -22.72
N ILE A 46 -18.52 -31.23 -23.19
CA ILE A 46 -17.84 -30.02 -22.72
C ILE A 46 -18.89 -29.06 -22.17
N VAL A 47 -18.91 -28.89 -20.86
CA VAL A 47 -19.77 -27.92 -20.17
C VAL A 47 -19.03 -26.58 -20.14
N ASN A 48 -19.66 -25.49 -20.58
CA ASN A 48 -19.11 -24.13 -20.52
C ASN A 48 -17.82 -23.95 -21.35
N GLU A 49 -17.88 -24.26 -22.65
CA GLU A 49 -16.80 -23.99 -23.63
C GLU A 49 -16.72 -22.49 -23.97
N ASN A 50 -16.53 -21.64 -22.95
CA ASN A 50 -16.41 -20.19 -23.06
C ASN A 50 -15.18 -19.74 -23.88
N VAL A 51 -14.32 -20.68 -24.28
CA VAL A 51 -13.07 -20.44 -24.99
C VAL A 51 -13.20 -20.47 -26.53
N ARG A 52 -14.00 -21.39 -27.15
CA ARG A 52 -14.51 -21.32 -28.56
C ARG A 52 -15.19 -22.65 -29.01
N TYR A 53 -16.43 -22.60 -29.52
CA TYR A 53 -17.01 -23.67 -30.37
C TYR A 53 -16.48 -23.63 -31.81
N GLU A 54 -16.33 -24.77 -32.50
CA GLU A 54 -15.82 -24.79 -33.90
C GLU A 54 -16.83 -24.22 -34.91
N SER A 55 -18.14 -24.40 -34.68
CA SER A 55 -19.19 -23.86 -35.53
C SER A 55 -20.47 -23.51 -34.75
N LYS A 56 -21.35 -22.70 -35.33
CA LYS A 56 -22.65 -22.38 -34.70
C LYS A 56 -23.57 -23.61 -34.59
N LEU A 57 -23.37 -24.59 -35.48
CA LEU A 57 -24.15 -25.83 -35.51
C LEU A 57 -23.83 -26.73 -34.31
N GLU A 58 -22.71 -26.52 -33.63
CA GLU A 58 -22.26 -27.31 -32.48
C GLU A 58 -22.54 -26.64 -31.12
N VAL A 59 -23.25 -25.50 -31.11
CA VAL A 59 -23.66 -24.85 -29.86
C VAL A 59 -25.00 -25.43 -29.41
N PHE A 60 -24.93 -26.25 -28.37
CA PHE A 60 -26.08 -26.84 -27.70
C PHE A 60 -26.21 -26.28 -26.28
N LEU A 61 -27.31 -26.63 -25.62
CA LEU A 61 -27.63 -26.30 -24.24
C LEU A 61 -27.93 -27.60 -23.49
N ASP A 62 -27.38 -27.74 -22.28
CA ASP A 62 -27.76 -28.81 -21.35
C ASP A 62 -28.93 -28.39 -20.43
N GLY A 63 -29.72 -29.38 -20.00
CA GLY A 63 -30.76 -29.17 -18.99
C GLY A 63 -30.23 -29.27 -17.55
N GLY A 64 -28.98 -29.72 -17.40
CA GLY A 64 -28.31 -29.99 -16.12
C GLY A 64 -26.87 -30.45 -16.35
N PRO A 65 -26.07 -30.51 -15.28
CA PRO A 65 -24.62 -30.62 -15.40
C PRO A 65 -24.19 -31.98 -15.96
N GLY A 66 -23.30 -31.97 -16.95
CA GLY A 66 -22.71 -33.17 -17.54
C GLY A 66 -21.87 -34.04 -16.58
N PRO A 67 -21.25 -35.13 -17.10
CA PRO A 67 -20.84 -36.33 -16.33
C PRO A 67 -19.77 -36.15 -15.22
N ASN A 68 -19.27 -34.93 -14.99
CA ASN A 68 -18.28 -34.60 -13.97
C ASN A 68 -18.82 -33.72 -12.81
N ALA A 69 -20.11 -33.39 -12.80
CA ALA A 69 -20.74 -32.62 -11.71
C ALA A 69 -22.00 -33.34 -11.18
N PRO A 70 -22.40 -33.10 -9.91
CA PRO A 70 -23.56 -33.79 -9.34
C PRO A 70 -24.84 -33.36 -10.07
N GLY A 71 -25.69 -34.28 -10.53
CA GLY A 71 -26.92 -33.95 -11.29
C GLY A 71 -27.87 -32.93 -10.65
N THR A 72 -27.75 -32.65 -9.34
CA THR A 72 -28.48 -31.58 -8.65
C THR A 72 -27.85 -30.18 -8.77
N ALA A 73 -26.68 -30.04 -9.40
CA ALA A 73 -25.91 -28.80 -9.46
C ALA A 73 -26.29 -27.97 -10.70
N ALA A 74 -27.24 -27.05 -10.52
CA ALA A 74 -27.73 -26.13 -11.55
C ALA A 74 -28.65 -26.73 -12.65
N ALA A 75 -29.12 -27.97 -12.51
CA ALA A 75 -30.20 -28.49 -13.35
C ALA A 75 -31.47 -27.62 -13.36
N LEU A 76 -32.23 -27.67 -14.45
CA LEU A 76 -33.55 -27.09 -14.58
C LEU A 76 -34.58 -27.99 -13.86
N PRO A 77 -35.54 -27.45 -13.10
CA PRO A 77 -36.69 -28.23 -12.65
C PRO A 77 -37.49 -28.78 -13.82
N ALA A 78 -38.15 -29.93 -13.67
CA ALA A 78 -39.06 -30.48 -14.67
C ALA A 78 -40.13 -29.45 -15.10
N GLY A 79 -40.26 -29.18 -16.41
CA GLY A 79 -41.17 -28.16 -16.91
C GLY A 79 -40.91 -27.68 -18.34
N TYR A 80 -41.72 -26.71 -18.78
CA TYR A 80 -41.58 -26.06 -20.07
C TYR A 80 -40.74 -24.78 -19.97
N TYR A 81 -39.83 -24.61 -20.93
CA TYR A 81 -38.87 -23.53 -20.99
C TYR A 81 -38.77 -22.95 -22.40
N TYR A 82 -38.54 -21.64 -22.47
CA TYR A 82 -38.04 -21.02 -23.69
C TYR A 82 -36.55 -20.75 -23.55
N PHE A 83 -35.81 -20.82 -24.67
CA PHE A 83 -34.46 -20.29 -24.78
C PHE A 83 -34.35 -19.12 -25.77
N GLN A 84 -33.24 -18.39 -25.72
CA GLN A 84 -32.83 -17.46 -26.77
C GLN A 84 -31.33 -17.21 -26.76
N VAL A 85 -30.81 -16.73 -27.88
CA VAL A 85 -29.46 -16.16 -28.01
C VAL A 85 -29.58 -14.65 -28.17
N THR A 86 -28.74 -13.90 -27.45
CA THR A 86 -28.59 -12.44 -27.58
C THR A 86 -27.12 -12.04 -27.69
N ASN A 87 -26.86 -10.76 -27.96
CA ASN A 87 -25.55 -10.17 -27.67
C ASN A 87 -25.26 -10.17 -26.14
N PRO A 88 -24.02 -9.90 -25.68
CA PRO A 88 -23.64 -10.05 -24.27
C PRO A 88 -24.40 -9.15 -23.30
N SER A 89 -24.83 -7.96 -23.75
CA SER A 89 -25.64 -7.04 -22.95
C SER A 89 -27.11 -7.45 -22.81
N GLY A 90 -27.56 -8.49 -23.52
CA GLY A 90 -28.96 -8.90 -23.60
C GLY A 90 -29.81 -8.05 -24.55
N ARG A 91 -29.28 -6.92 -25.03
CA ARG A 91 -30.06 -5.88 -25.71
C ARG A 91 -30.41 -6.18 -27.15
N CYS A 92 -29.76 -7.13 -27.81
CA CYS A 92 -30.05 -7.50 -29.20
C CYS A 92 -30.41 -8.97 -29.28
N LEU A 93 -31.62 -9.27 -29.75
CA LEU A 93 -32.08 -10.62 -30.03
C LEU A 93 -31.29 -11.15 -31.23
N LEU A 94 -30.69 -12.34 -31.10
CA LEU A 94 -29.94 -13.00 -32.18
C LEU A 94 -30.61 -14.28 -32.68
N SER A 95 -31.48 -14.94 -31.90
CA SER A 95 -32.23 -16.13 -32.35
C SER A 95 -33.00 -15.86 -33.64
N SER A 96 -32.66 -16.60 -34.70
CA SER A 96 -33.03 -16.30 -36.08
C SER A 96 -33.59 -17.50 -36.81
N ILE A 97 -34.26 -17.24 -37.93
CA ILE A 97 -34.44 -18.29 -38.94
C ILE A 97 -33.09 -18.63 -39.59
N GLU A 98 -32.95 -19.84 -40.12
CA GLU A 98 -31.73 -20.33 -40.76
C GLU A 98 -31.19 -19.42 -41.89
N PRO A 99 -32.00 -18.88 -42.84
CA PRO A 99 -31.51 -17.97 -43.88
C PRO A 99 -30.77 -16.72 -43.37
N ASP A 100 -31.05 -16.33 -42.13
CA ASP A 100 -30.56 -15.10 -41.51
C ASP A 100 -29.50 -15.37 -40.40
N ALA A 101 -29.16 -16.63 -40.12
CA ALA A 101 -28.18 -17.01 -39.08
C ALA A 101 -26.76 -16.45 -39.34
N ASP A 102 -26.50 -16.04 -40.57
CA ASP A 102 -25.20 -15.56 -41.03
C ASP A 102 -25.12 -14.04 -41.19
N VAL A 103 -26.22 -13.34 -40.90
CA VAL A 103 -26.29 -11.88 -40.91
C VAL A 103 -25.58 -11.34 -39.67
N ASN A 104 -24.71 -10.33 -39.81
CA ASN A 104 -24.24 -9.52 -38.67
C ASN A 104 -25.41 -8.63 -38.24
N GLY A 105 -26.17 -9.06 -37.24
CA GLY A 105 -27.53 -8.58 -37.08
C GLY A 105 -28.10 -8.85 -35.71
N GLY A 106 -29.12 -8.08 -35.36
CA GLY A 106 -29.78 -8.17 -34.07
C GLY A 106 -30.97 -7.21 -34.01
N THR A 107 -32.14 -7.66 -33.56
CA THR A 107 -33.23 -6.73 -33.28
C THR A 107 -32.96 -6.18 -31.90
N CYS A 108 -32.32 -5.01 -31.87
CA CYS A 108 -31.92 -4.41 -30.61
C CYS A 108 -33.11 -3.69 -29.97
N TYR A 109 -33.19 -3.74 -28.64
CA TYR A 109 -34.27 -3.16 -27.84
C TYR A 109 -34.50 -1.67 -28.17
N GLU A 110 -33.44 -0.98 -28.56
CA GLU A 110 -33.47 0.42 -29.01
C GLU A 110 -34.08 0.57 -30.42
N SER A 111 -33.80 -0.32 -31.38
CA SER A 111 -34.49 -0.31 -32.68
C SER A 111 -35.97 -0.71 -32.55
N VAL A 112 -36.31 -1.68 -31.68
CA VAL A 112 -37.71 -2.01 -31.35
C VAL A 112 -38.46 -0.83 -30.74
N LYS A 113 -37.77 0.02 -29.95
CA LYS A 113 -38.36 1.20 -29.29
C LYS A 113 -38.06 2.54 -29.97
N GLY A 114 -37.63 2.51 -31.24
CA GLY A 114 -37.55 3.69 -32.10
C GLY A 114 -36.35 4.62 -31.83
N LYS A 115 -35.28 4.14 -31.23
CA LYS A 115 -34.03 4.87 -30.95
C LYS A 115 -32.85 4.55 -31.88
N GLY A 116 -32.99 3.53 -32.75
CA GLY A 116 -31.91 3.04 -33.62
C GLY A 116 -31.23 1.81 -33.02
N GLY A 117 -30.54 1.03 -33.85
CA GLY A 117 -29.70 -0.10 -33.42
C GLY A 117 -28.20 0.22 -33.57
N PRO A 118 -27.30 -0.68 -33.13
CA PRO A 118 -25.86 -0.54 -33.34
C PRO A 118 -25.55 -0.35 -34.83
N LYS A 119 -24.58 0.52 -35.13
CA LYS A 119 -24.25 0.97 -36.50
C LYS A 119 -23.97 -0.18 -37.48
N ASN A 120 -23.51 -1.32 -36.97
CA ASN A 120 -23.08 -2.48 -37.75
C ASN A 120 -24.12 -3.62 -37.81
N SER A 121 -25.28 -3.50 -37.14
CA SER A 121 -26.33 -4.52 -37.22
C SER A 121 -27.22 -4.33 -38.45
N ALA A 122 -27.35 -5.38 -39.25
CA ALA A 122 -28.41 -5.54 -40.23
C ALA A 122 -29.69 -6.10 -39.58
N THR A 123 -30.84 -5.69 -40.12
CA THR A 123 -32.13 -6.26 -39.76
C THR A 123 -32.22 -7.70 -40.25
N PHE A 124 -32.77 -8.58 -39.41
CA PHE A 124 -32.96 -9.99 -39.72
C PHE A 124 -34.35 -10.46 -39.25
N THR A 125 -34.74 -11.67 -39.65
CA THR A 125 -36.02 -12.28 -39.26
C THR A 125 -35.84 -13.10 -37.99
N ALA A 126 -36.26 -12.53 -36.85
CA ALA A 126 -36.26 -13.20 -35.57
C ALA A 126 -37.10 -14.48 -35.59
N GLU A 127 -36.61 -15.52 -34.92
CA GLU A 127 -37.33 -16.78 -34.82
C GLU A 127 -38.48 -16.69 -33.80
N PRO A 128 -39.69 -17.20 -34.10
CA PRO A 128 -40.77 -17.29 -33.14
C PRO A 128 -40.40 -18.05 -31.86
N LEU A 129 -40.98 -17.62 -30.74
CA LEU A 129 -40.87 -18.29 -29.45
C LEU A 129 -41.37 -19.75 -29.51
N GLU A 130 -42.37 -20.03 -30.36
CA GLU A 130 -42.92 -21.37 -30.58
C GLU A 130 -41.83 -22.42 -30.93
N CYS A 131 -40.84 -22.06 -31.75
CA CYS A 131 -39.71 -22.93 -32.11
C CYS A 131 -38.67 -23.10 -31.01
N ARG A 132 -38.67 -22.21 -30.02
CA ARG A 132 -37.71 -22.18 -28.90
C ARG A 132 -38.28 -22.77 -27.61
N LEU A 133 -39.45 -23.41 -27.69
CA LEU A 133 -40.13 -24.07 -26.58
C LEU A 133 -39.70 -25.54 -26.48
N PHE A 134 -39.14 -25.90 -25.34
CA PHE A 134 -38.80 -27.28 -25.01
C PHE A 134 -39.36 -27.69 -23.64
N TYR A 135 -39.55 -28.99 -23.48
CA TYR A 135 -39.81 -29.63 -22.20
C TYR A 135 -38.51 -30.25 -21.69
N PHE A 136 -38.26 -30.09 -20.40
CA PHE A 136 -37.24 -30.83 -19.66
C PHE A 136 -37.92 -31.70 -18.60
N ASP A 137 -37.53 -32.97 -18.50
CA ASP A 137 -38.14 -33.92 -17.56
C ASP A 137 -37.64 -33.77 -16.11
N GLY A 138 -36.56 -33.01 -15.90
CA GLY A 138 -35.95 -32.77 -14.59
C GLY A 138 -34.88 -33.79 -14.19
N GLU A 139 -34.56 -34.75 -15.08
CA GLU A 139 -33.41 -35.63 -15.00
C GLU A 139 -32.45 -35.26 -16.13
N ASP A 140 -32.49 -35.96 -17.28
CA ASP A 140 -31.57 -35.74 -18.41
C ASP A 140 -32.28 -35.67 -19.79
N GLY A 141 -33.62 -35.68 -19.81
CA GLY A 141 -34.42 -35.77 -21.03
C GLY A 141 -34.96 -34.43 -21.51
N ILE A 142 -34.65 -34.08 -22.77
CA ILE A 142 -35.19 -32.91 -23.48
C ILE A 142 -36.20 -33.34 -24.55
N THR A 143 -37.23 -32.53 -24.80
CA THR A 143 -38.15 -32.70 -25.93
C THR A 143 -38.55 -31.36 -26.54
N LEU A 144 -38.26 -31.18 -27.83
CA LEU A 144 -38.76 -30.07 -28.64
C LEU A 144 -40.28 -30.13 -28.74
N SER A 145 -40.97 -29.04 -28.36
CA SER A 145 -42.44 -29.06 -28.22
C SER A 145 -43.18 -28.82 -29.54
N ASN A 146 -42.62 -28.03 -30.45
CA ASN A 146 -43.25 -27.66 -31.72
C ASN A 146 -42.29 -27.91 -32.90
N PRO A 147 -42.63 -28.77 -33.87
CA PRO A 147 -41.80 -29.00 -35.06
C PRO A 147 -42.03 -27.95 -36.15
N THR A 148 -43.11 -27.16 -36.06
CA THR A 148 -43.50 -26.14 -37.04
C THR A 148 -44.04 -24.88 -36.37
N TYR A 149 -44.02 -23.78 -37.11
CA TYR A 149 -44.58 -22.48 -36.73
C TYR A 149 -45.40 -21.86 -37.87
N LEU A 150 -46.33 -20.96 -37.54
CA LEU A 150 -47.19 -20.30 -38.52
C LEU A 150 -46.73 -18.86 -38.82
N VAL A 151 -46.50 -18.55 -40.10
CA VAL A 151 -46.19 -17.20 -40.59
C VAL A 151 -47.36 -16.65 -41.38
N THR A 152 -47.88 -15.48 -40.99
CA THR A 152 -48.87 -14.76 -41.80
C THR A 152 -48.20 -13.66 -42.62
N GLN A 153 -48.03 -13.89 -43.91
CA GLN A 153 -47.34 -12.98 -44.84
C GLN A 153 -48.23 -12.51 -46.00
N LYS A 154 -47.90 -11.35 -46.59
CA LYS A 154 -48.70 -10.71 -47.63
C LYS A 154 -48.28 -11.13 -49.05
N VAL A 155 -48.68 -12.32 -49.47
CA VAL A 155 -48.39 -12.85 -50.81
C VAL A 155 -49.33 -12.25 -51.86
N LYS A 156 -48.77 -11.55 -52.87
CA LYS A 156 -49.53 -10.95 -54.00
C LYS A 156 -50.70 -10.05 -53.57
N GLY A 157 -50.61 -9.44 -52.39
CA GLY A 157 -51.61 -8.50 -51.86
C GLY A 157 -52.65 -9.11 -50.92
N GLN A 158 -52.78 -10.43 -50.85
CA GLN A 158 -53.58 -11.12 -49.83
C GLN A 158 -52.70 -11.57 -48.66
N TRP A 159 -53.26 -11.60 -47.46
CA TRP A 159 -52.64 -12.26 -46.32
C TRP A 159 -52.82 -13.78 -46.46
N VAL A 160 -51.73 -14.51 -46.34
CA VAL A 160 -51.67 -15.97 -46.41
C VAL A 160 -50.90 -16.45 -45.18
N THR A 161 -51.49 -17.39 -44.44
CA THR A 161 -50.81 -18.09 -43.36
C THR A 161 -50.16 -19.35 -43.94
N GLU A 162 -48.86 -19.50 -43.71
CA GLU A 162 -48.00 -20.58 -44.18
C GLU A 162 -47.35 -21.26 -42.98
N GLU A 163 -47.30 -22.58 -42.98
CA GLU A 163 -46.62 -23.38 -41.96
C GLU A 163 -45.18 -23.66 -42.39
N ARG A 164 -44.23 -23.49 -41.47
CA ARG A 164 -42.79 -23.63 -41.71
C ARG A 164 -42.13 -24.48 -40.61
N PRO A 165 -41.08 -25.25 -40.92
CA PRO A 165 -40.38 -26.05 -39.92
C PRO A 165 -39.56 -25.16 -38.97
N CYS A 166 -39.50 -25.57 -37.70
CA CYS A 166 -38.48 -25.11 -36.76
C CYS A 166 -37.17 -25.87 -37.04
N ALA A 167 -36.01 -25.24 -36.81
CA ALA A 167 -34.73 -25.76 -37.31
C ALA A 167 -33.80 -26.37 -36.23
N HIS A 168 -34.12 -26.22 -34.95
CA HIS A 168 -33.33 -26.79 -33.85
C HIS A 168 -33.41 -28.32 -33.83
N LEU A 169 -32.28 -28.97 -33.57
CA LEU A 169 -32.16 -30.41 -33.38
C LEU A 169 -31.93 -30.76 -31.90
N LEU A 170 -32.21 -32.01 -31.53
CA LEU A 170 -31.64 -32.61 -30.34
C LEU A 170 -30.18 -33.04 -30.59
N GLY A 171 -29.36 -33.10 -29.55
CA GLY A 171 -27.97 -33.58 -29.66
C GLY A 171 -27.91 -35.01 -30.20
N SER A 172 -28.86 -35.84 -29.77
CA SER A 172 -29.07 -37.20 -30.27
C SER A 172 -29.38 -37.29 -31.77
N GLU A 173 -30.12 -36.32 -32.31
CA GLU A 173 -30.44 -36.22 -33.74
C GLU A 173 -29.22 -35.74 -34.53
N TYR A 174 -28.54 -34.69 -34.07
CA TYR A 174 -27.34 -34.14 -34.72
C TYR A 174 -26.22 -35.19 -34.84
N ILE A 175 -25.97 -35.95 -33.76
CA ILE A 175 -24.96 -37.02 -33.73
C ILE A 175 -25.34 -38.19 -34.65
N ALA A 176 -26.63 -38.52 -34.76
CA ALA A 176 -27.08 -39.58 -35.66
C ALA A 176 -26.82 -39.25 -37.15
N GLU A 177 -26.81 -37.97 -37.51
CA GLU A 177 -26.53 -37.51 -38.89
C GLU A 177 -25.04 -37.24 -39.17
N ASN A 178 -24.28 -36.75 -38.18
CA ASN A 178 -22.91 -36.26 -38.38
C ASN A 178 -21.81 -37.17 -37.77
N GLY A 179 -22.18 -38.10 -36.89
CA GLY A 179 -21.25 -38.98 -36.17
C GLY A 179 -20.77 -38.39 -34.84
N GLY A 180 -20.54 -39.26 -33.86
CA GLY A 180 -20.16 -38.92 -32.48
C GLY A 180 -20.71 -39.97 -31.51
N GLU A 181 -20.52 -39.75 -30.21
CA GLU A 181 -21.18 -40.50 -29.13
C GLU A 181 -21.86 -39.51 -28.18
N LEU A 182 -23.01 -39.87 -27.62
CA LEU A 182 -23.66 -39.12 -26.54
C LEU A 182 -22.98 -39.53 -25.22
N SER A 183 -22.51 -38.56 -24.42
CA SER A 183 -21.83 -38.86 -23.16
C SER A 183 -22.83 -39.23 -22.06
N GLU A 184 -23.77 -38.33 -21.73
CA GLU A 184 -24.90 -38.56 -20.83
C GLU A 184 -25.97 -37.47 -21.08
N GLY A 185 -27.26 -37.82 -21.02
CA GLY A 185 -28.38 -36.91 -21.32
C GLY A 185 -28.56 -36.56 -22.80
N ASP A 186 -29.65 -35.85 -23.12
CA ASP A 186 -29.86 -35.21 -24.43
C ASP A 186 -29.71 -33.69 -24.32
N THR A 187 -29.28 -33.04 -25.40
CA THR A 187 -29.01 -31.60 -25.46
C THR A 187 -29.90 -30.95 -26.52
N ILE A 188 -30.07 -29.63 -26.48
CA ILE A 188 -30.86 -28.88 -27.47
C ILE A 188 -30.01 -27.86 -28.21
N GLN A 189 -30.05 -27.89 -29.55
CA GLN A 189 -29.30 -26.98 -30.39
C GLN A 189 -29.81 -25.55 -30.21
N LEU A 190 -28.91 -24.56 -30.23
CA LEU A 190 -29.29 -23.14 -30.20
C LEU A 190 -29.39 -22.52 -31.61
N PHE A 191 -28.91 -23.23 -32.64
CA PHE A 191 -28.94 -22.80 -34.03
C PHE A 191 -30.35 -22.95 -34.63
N PRO A 192 -30.95 -21.87 -35.19
CA PRO A 192 -30.23 -20.76 -35.81
C PRO A 192 -30.17 -19.47 -34.97
N PHE A 193 -29.04 -18.77 -35.06
CA PHE A 193 -28.86 -17.44 -34.51
C PHE A 193 -27.92 -16.59 -35.37
N ALA A 194 -28.27 -15.31 -35.56
CA ALA A 194 -27.50 -14.30 -36.27
C ALA A 194 -26.09 -14.12 -35.68
N ASN A 195 -25.16 -13.53 -36.44
CA ASN A 195 -23.85 -13.16 -35.89
C ASN A 195 -24.01 -12.04 -34.85
N THR A 196 -23.36 -12.21 -33.70
CA THR A 196 -23.37 -11.21 -32.63
C THR A 196 -22.72 -9.91 -33.15
N PRO A 197 -23.38 -8.74 -32.99
CA PRO A 197 -22.78 -7.46 -33.34
C PRO A 197 -21.67 -7.05 -32.37
N ASN A 198 -21.45 -7.80 -31.27
CA ASN A 198 -20.32 -7.60 -30.37
C ASN A 198 -19.02 -8.13 -30.97
N SER A 199 -17.98 -7.30 -30.93
CA SER A 199 -16.66 -7.56 -31.49
C SER A 199 -15.87 -8.69 -30.85
N GLY A 200 -16.03 -8.92 -29.54
CA GLY A 200 -15.37 -10.02 -28.84
C GLY A 200 -15.83 -11.41 -29.29
N GLY A 201 -16.76 -11.51 -30.24
CA GLY A 201 -17.37 -12.75 -30.71
C GLY A 201 -18.26 -13.40 -29.66
N VAL A 202 -18.64 -12.67 -28.61
CA VAL A 202 -19.39 -13.19 -27.46
C VAL A 202 -20.89 -13.14 -27.75
N TYR A 203 -21.53 -14.27 -27.45
CA TYR A 203 -22.97 -14.47 -27.43
C TYR A 203 -23.42 -14.71 -25.99
N LYS A 204 -24.71 -14.52 -25.72
CA LYS A 204 -25.33 -14.91 -24.45
C LYS A 204 -26.53 -15.80 -24.70
N ALA A 205 -26.49 -17.01 -24.17
CA ALA A 205 -27.63 -17.91 -24.07
C ALA A 205 -28.51 -17.50 -22.87
N TRP A 206 -29.83 -17.65 -23.01
CA TRP A 206 -30.80 -17.46 -21.93
C TRP A 206 -31.78 -18.62 -21.90
N VAL A 207 -32.23 -18.99 -20.70
CA VAL A 207 -33.37 -19.90 -20.47
C VAL A 207 -34.29 -19.31 -19.43
N SER A 208 -35.60 -19.32 -19.66
CA SER A 208 -36.62 -18.91 -18.69
C SER A 208 -37.85 -19.80 -18.76
N THR A 209 -38.56 -19.94 -17.63
CA THR A 209 -39.79 -20.75 -17.58
C THR A 209 -40.85 -20.21 -18.54
N GLU A 210 -41.63 -21.10 -19.16
CA GLU A 210 -42.76 -20.75 -20.03
C GLU A 210 -43.66 -19.68 -19.38
N ALA A 211 -44.02 -19.88 -18.12
CA ALA A 211 -44.84 -18.95 -17.35
C ALA A 211 -44.20 -17.55 -17.18
N SER A 212 -42.88 -17.45 -17.05
CA SER A 212 -42.17 -16.16 -16.96
C SER A 212 -42.26 -15.39 -18.28
N VAL A 213 -42.00 -16.06 -19.41
CA VAL A 213 -42.03 -15.46 -20.74
C VAL A 213 -43.45 -15.07 -21.14
N ILE A 214 -44.45 -15.94 -20.93
CA ILE A 214 -45.87 -15.63 -21.18
C ILE A 214 -46.29 -14.39 -20.37
N ASN A 215 -45.91 -14.30 -19.08
CA ASN A 215 -46.21 -13.11 -18.27
C ASN A 215 -45.50 -11.86 -18.78
N ALA A 216 -44.24 -11.96 -19.21
CA ALA A 216 -43.50 -10.84 -19.81
C ALA A 216 -44.10 -10.39 -21.15
N CYS A 217 -44.77 -11.29 -21.88
CA CYS A 217 -45.53 -11.02 -23.10
C CYS A 217 -46.99 -10.60 -22.86
N ASN A 218 -47.36 -10.19 -21.63
CA ASN A 218 -48.73 -9.80 -21.23
C ASN A 218 -49.79 -10.92 -21.33
N GLY A 219 -49.38 -12.18 -21.16
CA GLY A 219 -50.28 -13.33 -21.08
C GLY A 219 -50.65 -13.98 -22.41
N VAL A 220 -50.05 -13.55 -23.52
CA VAL A 220 -50.34 -14.06 -24.87
C VAL A 220 -49.03 -14.25 -25.64
N VAL A 221 -48.81 -15.46 -26.16
CA VAL A 221 -47.74 -15.81 -27.10
C VAL A 221 -48.41 -16.52 -28.27
N ASP A 222 -48.80 -15.73 -29.28
CA ASP A 222 -49.64 -16.15 -30.41
C ASP A 222 -48.88 -16.03 -31.75
N ASN A 223 -49.16 -16.94 -32.68
CA ASN A 223 -49.02 -16.77 -34.15
C ASN A 223 -47.69 -16.14 -34.61
N GLY A 224 -46.55 -16.76 -34.28
CA GLY A 224 -45.24 -16.32 -34.75
C GLY A 224 -44.61 -15.21 -33.92
N ALA A 225 -45.06 -15.00 -32.67
CA ALA A 225 -44.47 -14.01 -31.77
C ALA A 225 -42.97 -14.29 -31.49
N THR A 226 -42.12 -13.31 -31.76
CA THR A 226 -40.65 -13.38 -31.69
C THR A 226 -40.06 -13.03 -30.31
N GLY A 227 -40.89 -12.53 -29.39
CA GLY A 227 -40.46 -11.96 -28.11
C GLY A 227 -40.10 -10.47 -28.16
N GLU A 228 -39.93 -9.88 -29.36
CA GLU A 228 -39.48 -8.49 -29.54
C GLU A 228 -40.33 -7.46 -28.78
N ASN A 229 -41.64 -7.68 -28.70
CA ASN A 229 -42.59 -6.78 -28.03
C ASN A 229 -42.80 -7.06 -26.53
N CYS A 230 -42.09 -8.03 -25.95
CA CYS A 230 -42.26 -8.46 -24.56
C CYS A 230 -41.36 -7.69 -23.58
N GLY A 231 -41.67 -7.77 -22.28
CA GLY A 231 -40.89 -7.14 -21.21
C GLY A 231 -39.51 -7.78 -20.97
N GLY A 232 -38.62 -7.03 -20.33
CA GLY A 232 -37.24 -7.45 -20.09
C GLY A 232 -36.43 -7.55 -21.38
N PHE A 233 -35.61 -8.59 -21.50
CA PHE A 233 -34.86 -8.91 -22.70
C PHE A 233 -35.68 -9.88 -23.56
N PHE A 234 -36.62 -9.33 -24.34
CA PHE A 234 -37.45 -10.07 -25.31
C PHE A 234 -38.34 -11.18 -24.69
N GLY A 235 -38.84 -10.94 -23.47
CA GLY A 235 -39.61 -11.91 -22.68
C GLY A 235 -38.80 -12.52 -21.53
N PHE A 236 -37.46 -12.43 -21.58
CA PHE A 236 -36.59 -12.98 -20.55
C PHE A 236 -36.31 -11.93 -19.47
N ILE A 237 -36.83 -12.20 -18.26
CA ILE A 237 -36.64 -11.35 -17.09
C ILE A 237 -35.42 -11.85 -16.32
N PRO A 238 -34.36 -11.05 -16.06
CA PRO A 238 -33.11 -11.55 -15.48
C PRO A 238 -33.25 -12.38 -14.19
N LYS A 239 -34.07 -11.93 -13.23
CA LYS A 239 -34.32 -12.66 -11.97
C LYS A 239 -35.15 -13.96 -12.11
N PHE A 240 -35.64 -14.26 -13.31
CA PHE A 240 -36.41 -15.47 -13.65
C PHE A 240 -35.77 -16.22 -14.83
N SER A 241 -34.54 -15.88 -15.19
CA SER A 241 -33.81 -16.47 -16.31
C SER A 241 -32.45 -16.92 -15.82
N LYS A 242 -31.97 -18.03 -16.37
CA LYS A 242 -30.57 -18.43 -16.30
C LYS A 242 -29.87 -17.96 -17.58
N THR A 243 -28.58 -17.67 -17.51
CA THR A 243 -27.78 -17.25 -18.65
C THR A 243 -26.41 -17.89 -18.67
N ASP A 244 -25.85 -18.08 -19.86
CA ASP A 244 -24.44 -18.40 -20.10
C ASP A 244 -23.87 -17.47 -21.20
N ASN A 245 -22.57 -17.24 -21.21
CA ASN A 245 -21.88 -16.58 -22.32
C ASN A 245 -21.09 -17.61 -23.12
N PHE A 246 -20.93 -17.42 -24.43
CA PHE A 246 -20.13 -18.31 -25.26
C PHE A 246 -19.51 -17.61 -26.47
N LYS A 247 -18.52 -18.26 -27.12
CA LYS A 247 -17.88 -17.80 -28.36
C LYS A 247 -17.92 -18.88 -29.43
N VAL A 248 -17.99 -18.48 -30.70
CA VAL A 248 -17.99 -19.40 -31.85
C VAL A 248 -16.95 -18.97 -32.88
N ILE A 249 -16.22 -19.93 -33.46
CA ILE A 249 -15.31 -19.70 -34.58
C ILE A 249 -16.15 -19.43 -35.85
N LEU A 250 -16.00 -18.23 -36.43
CA LEU A 250 -16.80 -17.77 -37.57
C LEU A 250 -16.26 -18.20 -38.96
N GLY A 251 -15.20 -19.00 -39.01
CA GLY A 251 -14.64 -19.55 -40.24
C GLY A 251 -14.13 -18.48 -41.21
N GLU A 252 -14.55 -18.55 -42.48
CA GLU A 252 -14.14 -17.60 -43.53
C GLU A 252 -15.00 -16.32 -43.64
N ARG A 253 -15.92 -16.06 -42.69
CA ARG A 253 -16.79 -14.86 -42.74
C ARG A 253 -16.10 -13.61 -42.20
N GLU A 254 -16.54 -12.45 -42.71
CA GLU A 254 -16.05 -11.15 -42.24
C GLU A 254 -16.33 -10.98 -40.73
N THR A 255 -15.27 -10.74 -39.98
CA THR A 255 -15.29 -10.56 -38.52
C THR A 255 -15.89 -9.20 -38.14
N PRO A 256 -16.62 -9.11 -37.01
CA PRO A 256 -17.21 -7.87 -36.55
C PRO A 256 -16.15 -6.80 -36.24
N VAL A 257 -16.52 -5.54 -36.51
CA VAL A 257 -15.75 -4.32 -36.24
C VAL A 257 -15.83 -3.97 -34.74
N THR A 258 -14.72 -3.50 -34.15
CA THR A 258 -14.59 -3.44 -32.68
C THR A 258 -14.69 -2.06 -32.04
N TYR A 259 -15.09 -2.06 -30.76
CA TYR A 259 -15.15 -0.92 -29.84
C TYR A 259 -14.77 -1.38 -28.42
N ASP A 260 -13.77 -2.25 -28.31
CA ASP A 260 -13.31 -2.80 -27.04
C ASP A 260 -12.18 -1.93 -26.47
N ILE A 261 -12.27 -1.60 -25.19
CA ILE A 261 -11.24 -0.88 -24.42
C ILE A 261 -10.54 -1.89 -23.52
N ALA A 262 -9.21 -1.93 -23.57
CA ALA A 262 -8.37 -2.69 -22.67
C ALA A 262 -7.97 -1.87 -21.43
N LEU A 263 -7.88 -2.52 -20.28
CA LEU A 263 -7.31 -1.97 -19.06
C LEU A 263 -6.02 -2.73 -18.71
N ARG A 264 -4.99 -2.00 -18.32
CA ARG A 264 -3.72 -2.53 -17.80
C ARG A 264 -3.34 -1.80 -16.52
N SER A 265 -2.78 -2.53 -15.56
CA SER A 265 -2.03 -1.95 -14.43
C SER A 265 -0.57 -2.35 -14.60
N PHE A 266 0.37 -1.46 -14.32
CA PHE A 266 1.80 -1.72 -14.44
C PHE A 266 2.60 -1.08 -13.31
N HIS A 267 3.73 -1.69 -12.98
CA HIS A 267 4.70 -1.22 -12.01
C HIS A 267 5.63 -0.24 -12.70
N ASP A 268 5.43 1.05 -12.44
CA ASP A 268 6.11 2.20 -13.06
C ASP A 268 7.44 2.46 -12.32
N LYS A 269 8.47 1.67 -12.60
CA LYS A 269 9.72 1.65 -11.80
C LYS A 269 10.48 2.96 -11.86
N ASN A 270 10.29 3.71 -12.94
CA ASN A 270 11.09 4.88 -13.30
C ASN A 270 10.32 6.23 -13.21
N LEU A 271 9.05 6.19 -12.77
CA LEU A 271 8.15 7.35 -12.60
C LEU A 271 7.90 8.15 -13.89
N ASN A 272 7.92 7.50 -15.06
CA ASN A 272 7.68 8.17 -16.34
C ASN A 272 6.23 8.07 -16.84
N CYS A 273 5.38 7.25 -16.22
CA CYS A 273 4.00 6.96 -16.62
C CYS A 273 3.83 6.41 -18.06
N GLN A 274 4.83 5.68 -18.54
CA GLN A 274 4.88 4.95 -19.80
C GLN A 274 5.32 3.52 -19.51
N TYR A 275 4.46 2.53 -19.78
CA TYR A 275 4.85 1.13 -19.65
C TYR A 275 6.01 0.80 -20.62
N ASP A 276 7.23 0.73 -20.09
CA ASP A 276 8.44 0.48 -20.87
C ASP A 276 9.22 -0.76 -20.36
N PRO A 277 8.82 -1.99 -20.76
CA PRO A 277 9.37 -3.26 -20.24
C PRO A 277 10.86 -3.51 -20.59
N ASN A 278 11.53 -2.55 -21.23
CA ASN A 278 12.95 -2.56 -21.56
C ASN A 278 13.66 -1.24 -21.20
N TYR A 279 13.17 -0.47 -20.21
CA TYR A 279 13.78 0.81 -19.80
C TYR A 279 15.26 0.67 -19.47
N THR A 280 16.13 1.09 -20.40
CA THR A 280 17.59 0.90 -20.42
C THR A 280 18.08 -0.57 -20.44
N SER A 281 17.37 -1.48 -19.77
CA SER A 281 17.70 -2.90 -19.57
C SER A 281 16.47 -3.62 -18.95
N PRO A 282 16.20 -4.91 -19.24
CA PRO A 282 15.02 -5.61 -18.72
C PRO A 282 14.86 -5.60 -17.20
N GLU A 283 15.95 -5.62 -16.43
CA GLU A 283 15.92 -5.57 -14.96
C GLU A 283 15.37 -4.24 -14.38
N ASN A 284 15.43 -3.16 -15.17
CA ASN A 284 14.91 -1.84 -14.83
C ASN A 284 13.61 -1.52 -15.59
N GLY A 285 13.12 -2.44 -16.42
CA GLY A 285 11.90 -2.27 -17.19
C GLY A 285 10.64 -2.54 -16.37
N ASP A 286 9.56 -1.85 -16.74
CA ASP A 286 8.26 -1.98 -16.10
C ASP A 286 7.62 -3.36 -16.28
N GLU A 287 6.79 -3.75 -15.31
CA GLU A 287 6.14 -5.06 -15.26
C GLU A 287 4.61 -4.89 -15.20
N LEU A 288 3.87 -5.69 -15.98
CA LEU A 288 2.40 -5.74 -15.89
C LEU A 288 1.98 -6.36 -14.56
N ILE A 289 1.05 -5.70 -13.86
CA ILE A 289 0.53 -6.14 -12.57
C ILE A 289 -0.73 -6.98 -12.81
N GLU A 290 -0.67 -8.26 -12.44
CA GLU A 290 -1.84 -9.14 -12.46
C GLU A 290 -2.67 -9.05 -11.17
N ASN A 291 -3.91 -9.58 -11.22
CA ASN A 291 -4.85 -9.60 -10.10
C ASN A 291 -5.24 -8.22 -9.56
N TRP A 292 -5.06 -7.16 -10.35
CA TRP A 292 -5.48 -5.81 -10.02
C TRP A 292 -6.93 -5.55 -10.46
N ASP A 293 -7.78 -5.07 -9.56
CA ASP A 293 -9.22 -4.85 -9.82
C ASP A 293 -9.52 -3.39 -10.19
N PHE A 294 -10.15 -3.21 -11.35
CA PHE A 294 -10.73 -1.96 -11.82
C PHE A 294 -12.25 -1.94 -11.59
N GLY A 295 -12.77 -0.81 -11.11
CA GLY A 295 -14.17 -0.47 -11.27
C GLY A 295 -14.42 0.16 -12.63
N VAL A 296 -15.42 -0.31 -13.37
CA VAL A 296 -15.88 0.34 -14.60
C VAL A 296 -17.38 0.61 -14.48
N THR A 297 -17.75 1.87 -14.51
CA THR A 297 -19.14 2.34 -14.43
C THR A 297 -19.62 2.77 -15.81
N ASP A 298 -20.73 2.17 -16.26
CA ASP A 298 -21.34 2.46 -17.55
C ASP A 298 -22.14 3.79 -17.54
N PRO A 299 -22.55 4.33 -18.71
CA PRO A 299 -23.35 5.55 -18.80
C PRO A 299 -24.75 5.48 -18.17
N LEU A 300 -25.15 4.34 -17.62
CA LEU A 300 -26.40 4.12 -16.88
C LEU A 300 -26.15 3.92 -15.39
N ALA A 301 -24.94 4.21 -14.91
CA ALA A 301 -24.47 4.06 -13.54
C ALA A 301 -24.47 2.60 -13.01
N LEU A 302 -24.34 1.61 -13.90
CA LEU A 302 -24.07 0.23 -13.52
C LEU A 302 -22.55 0.01 -13.45
N ARG A 303 -22.05 -0.40 -12.29
CA ARG A 303 -20.63 -0.65 -12.05
C ARG A 303 -20.32 -2.15 -12.09
N ASN A 304 -19.32 -2.50 -12.91
CA ASN A 304 -18.75 -3.84 -13.01
C ASN A 304 -17.31 -3.82 -12.46
N ILE A 305 -16.74 -5.01 -12.18
CA ILE A 305 -15.36 -5.17 -11.73
C ILE A 305 -14.60 -6.00 -12.77
N PHE A 306 -13.42 -5.53 -13.15
CA PHE A 306 -12.55 -6.15 -14.15
C PHE A 306 -11.16 -6.38 -13.54
N ARG A 307 -10.64 -7.61 -13.64
CA ARG A 307 -9.35 -8.01 -13.05
C ARG A 307 -8.27 -8.13 -14.12
N THR A 308 -7.09 -7.54 -13.88
CA THR A 308 -5.96 -7.59 -14.83
C THR A 308 -5.30 -8.96 -14.91
N THR A 309 -4.66 -9.18 -16.05
CA THR A 309 -3.68 -10.24 -16.30
C THR A 309 -2.28 -9.61 -16.44
N ASN A 310 -1.23 -10.40 -16.30
CA ASN A 310 0.14 -10.04 -16.70
C ASN A 310 0.39 -10.25 -18.20
N SER A 311 -0.65 -10.54 -18.99
CA SER A 311 -0.52 -10.87 -20.41
C SER A 311 -0.66 -9.63 -21.28
N GLU A 312 0.43 -9.20 -21.89
CA GLU A 312 0.43 -8.08 -22.83
C GLU A 312 -0.47 -8.37 -24.05
N ALA A 313 -0.43 -9.60 -24.57
CA ALA A 313 -1.25 -10.04 -25.71
C ALA A 313 -2.73 -10.27 -25.36
N PHE A 314 -3.05 -10.47 -24.08
CA PHE A 314 -4.41 -10.74 -23.60
C PHE A 314 -4.75 -9.87 -22.37
N PRO A 315 -4.84 -8.54 -22.53
CA PRO A 315 -5.26 -7.65 -21.46
C PRO A 315 -6.75 -7.88 -21.14
N ILE A 316 -7.19 -7.44 -19.97
CA ILE A 316 -8.62 -7.44 -19.64
C ILE A 316 -9.33 -6.35 -20.46
N THR A 317 -10.46 -6.68 -21.07
CA THR A 317 -11.21 -5.77 -21.97
C THR A 317 -12.68 -5.62 -21.56
N PHE A 318 -13.27 -4.48 -21.94
CA PHE A 318 -14.70 -4.24 -21.90
C PHE A 318 -15.17 -3.52 -23.17
N SER A 319 -16.40 -3.78 -23.60
CA SER A 319 -16.96 -3.28 -24.86
C SER A 319 -17.78 -2.00 -24.61
N VAL A 320 -17.49 -0.92 -25.35
CA VAL A 320 -18.28 0.34 -25.29
C VAL A 320 -19.27 0.52 -26.46
N ILE A 321 -19.48 -0.53 -27.26
CA ILE A 321 -20.43 -0.57 -28.38
C ILE A 321 -21.83 -0.06 -27.98
N GLU A 322 -22.50 0.67 -28.88
CA GLU A 322 -23.76 1.43 -28.66
C GLU A 322 -23.63 2.64 -27.71
N GLN A 323 -22.48 2.81 -27.05
CA GLN A 323 -22.24 3.82 -26.02
C GLN A 323 -20.90 4.55 -26.24
N GLU A 324 -20.38 4.55 -27.47
CA GLU A 324 -19.06 5.07 -27.85
C GLU A 324 -18.96 6.60 -27.69
N MET A 325 -20.11 7.26 -27.71
CA MET A 325 -20.28 8.71 -27.60
C MET A 325 -20.67 9.16 -26.17
N LEU A 326 -20.77 8.22 -25.22
CA LEU A 326 -21.27 8.47 -23.86
C LEU A 326 -20.12 8.41 -22.84
N ALA A 327 -20.28 9.12 -21.73
CA ALA A 327 -19.28 9.12 -20.67
C ALA A 327 -19.30 7.80 -19.89
N TRP A 328 -18.16 7.12 -19.87
CA TRP A 328 -17.84 6.02 -18.95
C TRP A 328 -16.90 6.54 -17.86
N SER A 329 -16.92 5.94 -16.68
CA SER A 329 -15.85 6.16 -15.69
C SER A 329 -15.17 4.85 -15.34
N VAL A 330 -13.84 4.90 -15.24
CA VAL A 330 -13.02 3.85 -14.66
C VAL A 330 -12.52 4.39 -13.33
N ASP A 331 -12.76 3.66 -12.25
CA ASP A 331 -12.29 4.02 -10.92
C ASP A 331 -11.28 2.98 -10.40
N HIS A 332 -10.14 3.50 -9.94
CA HIS A 332 -9.15 2.72 -9.22
C HIS A 332 -9.61 2.54 -7.78
N PHE A 333 -9.59 1.30 -7.29
CA PHE A 333 -10.01 0.97 -5.93
C PHE A 333 -8.98 1.46 -4.88
N MET A 334 -9.04 2.74 -4.55
CA MET A 334 -8.35 3.35 -3.40
C MET A 334 -9.33 4.13 -2.51
N TRP A 335 -10.03 5.11 -3.08
CA TRP A 335 -10.82 6.06 -2.30
C TRP A 335 -12.27 5.60 -2.00
N PHE A 336 -12.81 4.67 -2.80
CA PHE A 336 -14.22 4.27 -2.68
C PHE A 336 -14.53 3.40 -1.46
N ALA A 337 -13.58 2.59 -0.98
CA ALA A 337 -13.82 1.57 0.04
C ALA A 337 -14.14 2.18 1.43
N ASP A 338 -13.35 3.17 1.86
CA ASP A 338 -13.52 3.84 3.16
C ASP A 338 -14.77 4.74 3.17
N VAL A 339 -14.99 5.50 2.07
CA VAL A 339 -16.16 6.37 1.90
C VAL A 339 -17.49 5.58 1.86
N ASN A 340 -17.49 4.34 1.37
CA ASN A 340 -18.71 3.53 1.21
C ASN A 340 -18.81 2.32 2.15
N ASN A 341 -17.85 2.16 3.08
CA ASN A 341 -17.83 1.08 4.07
C ASN A 341 -17.93 -0.33 3.45
N VAL A 342 -17.22 -0.53 2.33
CA VAL A 342 -17.10 -1.82 1.62
C VAL A 342 -15.73 -2.42 1.95
N ALA A 343 -15.67 -3.72 2.22
CA ALA A 343 -14.39 -4.39 2.49
C ALA A 343 -13.43 -4.19 1.29
N PRO A 344 -12.22 -3.63 1.49
CA PRO A 344 -11.25 -3.45 0.41
C PRO A 344 -10.83 -4.83 -0.10
N LEU A 345 -10.99 -5.06 -1.41
CA LEU A 345 -10.68 -6.34 -2.04
C LEU A 345 -9.16 -6.59 -2.16
N ASN A 346 -8.36 -5.53 -2.08
CA ASN A 346 -6.91 -5.56 -1.93
C ASN A 346 -6.58 -4.96 -0.55
N ALA A 347 -6.11 -5.80 0.39
CA ALA A 347 -5.92 -5.40 1.78
C ALA A 347 -4.51 -4.85 2.04
N ASN A 348 -4.44 -3.78 2.85
CA ASN A 348 -3.31 -2.89 3.11
C ASN A 348 -2.83 -2.10 1.88
N PHE A 349 -3.05 -0.79 1.90
CA PHE A 349 -2.64 0.14 0.86
C PHE A 349 -1.49 1.02 1.37
N THR A 350 -0.33 0.95 0.72
CA THR A 350 0.88 1.77 1.00
C THR A 350 1.50 2.32 -0.29
N HIS A 351 0.72 2.40 -1.38
CA HIS A 351 1.23 2.64 -2.74
C HIS A 351 0.44 3.78 -3.42
N PHE A 352 1.06 4.47 -4.38
CA PHE A 352 0.38 5.48 -5.20
C PHE A 352 0.12 4.96 -6.60
N THR A 353 -1.04 5.31 -7.17
CA THR A 353 -1.50 4.74 -8.44
C THR A 353 -1.62 5.74 -9.59
N THR A 354 -0.77 6.78 -9.60
CA THR A 354 -0.26 7.49 -10.80
C THR A 354 0.42 8.81 -10.40
N PHE A 355 1.29 9.31 -11.27
CA PHE A 355 1.79 10.70 -11.27
C PHE A 355 0.69 11.76 -11.50
N ALA A 356 -0.58 11.37 -11.65
CA ALA A 356 -1.73 12.22 -11.98
C ALA A 356 -1.81 13.50 -11.14
N GLU A 357 -1.73 13.31 -9.83
CA GLU A 357 -1.87 14.34 -8.81
C GLU A 357 -0.62 15.23 -8.78
N LEU A 358 0.57 14.67 -8.98
CA LEU A 358 1.85 15.39 -9.04
C LEU A 358 2.05 16.18 -10.36
N ARG A 359 1.47 15.72 -11.47
CA ARG A 359 1.70 16.28 -12.80
C ARG A 359 1.16 17.72 -12.98
N ASN A 360 0.09 18.09 -12.27
CA ASN A 360 -0.39 19.48 -12.21
C ASN A 360 0.68 20.45 -11.70
N PHE A 361 1.72 19.94 -11.04
CA PHE A 361 2.79 20.70 -10.40
C PHE A 361 4.12 20.63 -11.17
N ALA A 362 4.27 19.66 -12.09
CA ALA A 362 5.46 19.50 -12.94
C ALA A 362 5.77 20.73 -13.82
N ALA A 363 4.76 21.53 -14.16
CA ALA A 363 4.89 22.75 -14.97
C ALA A 363 5.74 23.88 -14.31
N ALA A 364 6.11 23.74 -13.04
CA ALA A 364 6.94 24.70 -12.30
C ALA A 364 8.44 24.36 -12.28
N HIS A 365 8.92 23.44 -13.13
CA HIS A 365 10.34 23.05 -13.19
C HIS A 365 11.22 24.09 -13.91
N ASN A 366 12.41 24.35 -13.37
CA ASN A 366 13.22 25.55 -13.67
C ASN A 366 14.33 25.33 -14.74
N ASP A 367 13.97 25.01 -15.99
CA ASP A 367 14.90 25.17 -17.14
C ASP A 367 14.35 26.10 -18.24
N GLY A 368 13.03 26.38 -18.25
CA GLY A 368 12.42 27.36 -19.14
C GLY A 368 12.21 26.88 -20.59
N ASP A 369 12.60 25.64 -20.90
CA ASP A 369 12.29 24.97 -22.14
C ASP A 369 11.06 24.08 -21.95
N LEU A 370 9.95 24.47 -22.60
CA LEU A 370 8.76 23.64 -22.74
C LEU A 370 9.10 22.35 -23.51
N ARG A 371 9.51 21.29 -22.79
CA ARG A 371 9.52 19.93 -23.32
C ARG A 371 8.09 19.37 -23.36
N LEU A 372 7.31 19.95 -24.28
CA LEU A 372 6.16 19.31 -24.91
C LEU A 372 6.69 18.01 -25.54
N GLY A 373 6.42 16.88 -24.91
CA GLY A 373 7.18 15.64 -25.14
C GLY A 373 6.93 14.51 -24.15
N PHE A 374 5.72 14.42 -23.56
CA PHE A 374 5.38 13.40 -22.57
C PHE A 374 4.16 12.60 -23.03
N VAL A 375 4.47 11.52 -23.73
CA VAL A 375 3.52 10.69 -24.47
C VAL A 375 2.83 9.69 -23.55
N SER A 376 1.67 10.06 -22.99
CA SER A 376 0.73 9.07 -22.46
C SER A 376 -0.68 9.65 -22.47
N PRO A 377 -1.71 8.94 -23.00
CA PRO A 377 -3.11 9.34 -22.89
C PRO A 377 -3.57 9.12 -21.44
N LEU A 378 -3.15 10.02 -20.57
CA LEU A 378 -3.28 9.88 -19.13
C LEU A 378 -4.75 9.89 -18.68
N ALA A 379 -5.06 9.05 -17.70
CA ALA A 379 -6.26 9.14 -16.86
C ALA A 379 -6.18 10.35 -15.89
N CYS A 380 -5.67 11.49 -16.38
CA CYS A 380 -5.25 12.62 -15.57
C CYS A 380 -5.49 13.92 -16.35
N ASP A 381 -6.17 14.87 -15.71
CA ASP A 381 -6.71 16.15 -16.25
C ASP A 381 -7.76 16.03 -17.37
N GLN A 382 -8.98 16.43 -17.00
CA GLN A 382 -9.95 17.01 -17.91
C GLN A 382 -10.15 18.45 -17.43
N GLY A 383 -9.52 19.41 -18.11
CA GLY A 383 -9.51 20.80 -17.69
C GLY A 383 -10.93 21.36 -17.48
N THR A 384 -11.06 22.32 -16.57
CA THR A 384 -12.37 22.84 -16.12
C THR A 384 -13.23 23.35 -17.28
N GLY A 385 -14.23 22.56 -17.68
CA GLY A 385 -15.18 22.90 -18.75
C GLY A 385 -15.40 21.83 -19.82
N SER A 386 -14.69 20.70 -19.80
CA SER A 386 -14.92 19.59 -20.74
C SER A 386 -16.05 18.66 -20.28
N GLU A 387 -17.23 18.77 -20.89
CA GLU A 387 -18.37 17.84 -20.65
C GLU A 387 -18.27 16.51 -21.45
N VAL A 388 -17.12 16.23 -22.08
CA VAL A 388 -16.90 15.07 -22.96
C VAL A 388 -15.45 14.58 -22.80
N ILE A 389 -15.19 13.28 -22.97
CA ILE A 389 -13.82 12.77 -23.12
C ILE A 389 -13.23 13.41 -24.39
N SER A 390 -12.32 14.36 -24.21
CA SER A 390 -11.58 14.99 -25.31
C SER A 390 -10.07 14.77 -25.13
N ARG A 391 -9.39 14.61 -26.26
CA ARG A 391 -7.95 14.33 -26.34
C ARG A 391 -7.22 15.60 -26.76
N ASP A 392 -6.30 16.06 -25.93
CA ASP A 392 -5.46 17.20 -26.29
C ASP A 392 -4.45 16.82 -27.39
N SER A 393 -4.04 17.84 -28.13
CA SER A 393 -3.49 17.76 -29.47
C SER A 393 -1.97 17.60 -29.51
N GLY A 394 -1.53 16.35 -29.46
CA GLY A 394 -0.34 15.92 -30.20
C GLY A 394 0.74 15.21 -29.39
N GLU A 395 0.68 13.88 -29.38
CA GLU A 395 1.85 13.00 -29.57
C GLU A 395 1.42 11.54 -29.87
N GLN A 396 2.34 10.73 -30.40
CA GLN A 396 2.08 9.38 -30.93
C GLN A 396 2.30 8.28 -29.88
N THR A 397 1.29 7.45 -29.64
CA THR A 397 1.43 6.15 -28.97
C THR A 397 2.24 5.14 -29.81
N ASP A 398 2.63 4.00 -29.23
CA ASP A 398 3.46 2.94 -29.88
C ASP A 398 2.84 2.31 -31.15
N ASP A 399 1.57 2.62 -31.44
CA ASP A 399 0.85 2.27 -32.67
C ASP A 399 1.03 3.30 -33.81
N GLY A 400 1.66 4.45 -33.54
CA GLY A 400 1.86 5.56 -34.47
C GLY A 400 0.63 6.42 -34.72
N PHE A 401 -0.43 6.31 -33.92
CA PHE A 401 -1.73 6.95 -34.18
C PHE A 401 -1.74 8.47 -33.94
N THR A 402 -2.40 9.23 -34.85
CA THR A 402 -2.52 10.70 -34.81
C THR A 402 -3.99 11.14 -34.86
N PRO A 403 -4.49 12.00 -33.93
CA PRO A 403 -5.93 12.25 -33.80
C PRO A 403 -6.51 13.45 -34.53
N SER A 404 -7.73 13.22 -35.04
CA SER A 404 -8.83 14.19 -35.09
C SER A 404 -10.16 13.42 -35.05
N ASP A 405 -11.02 13.73 -34.07
CA ASP A 405 -12.40 13.22 -33.90
C ASP A 405 -12.58 11.68 -33.82
N PHE A 406 -12.75 11.19 -32.58
CA PHE A 406 -13.06 9.80 -32.20
C PHE A 406 -11.98 8.76 -32.58
N ALA A 407 -12.10 7.56 -32.02
CA ALA A 407 -11.35 6.40 -32.49
C ALA A 407 -12.19 5.72 -33.57
N ASP A 408 -11.70 5.72 -34.82
CA ASP A 408 -12.28 4.91 -35.87
C ASP A 408 -12.17 3.43 -35.49
N ALA A 409 -13.25 2.69 -35.76
CA ALA A 409 -13.40 1.35 -35.26
C ALA A 409 -12.42 0.37 -35.94
N ALA A 410 -11.72 -0.44 -35.16
CA ALA A 410 -10.70 -1.34 -35.69
C ALA A 410 -11.35 -2.48 -36.49
N GLN A 411 -10.93 -2.65 -37.74
CA GLN A 411 -11.30 -3.81 -38.55
C GLN A 411 -10.36 -4.97 -38.21
N GLY A 412 -10.92 -6.06 -37.68
CA GLY A 412 -10.17 -7.28 -37.39
C GLY A 412 -9.49 -7.86 -38.63
N LYS A 413 -8.28 -8.42 -38.44
CA LYS A 413 -7.54 -9.11 -39.51
C LYS A 413 -7.99 -10.57 -39.60
N LYS A 414 -7.92 -11.14 -40.81
CA LYS A 414 -8.34 -12.54 -41.05
C LYS A 414 -7.51 -13.52 -40.20
N GLY A 415 -8.15 -14.18 -39.24
CA GLY A 415 -7.55 -15.23 -38.41
C GLY A 415 -6.76 -14.72 -37.20
N GLU A 416 -6.79 -13.41 -36.93
CA GLU A 416 -6.24 -12.79 -35.73
C GLU A 416 -7.40 -12.19 -34.93
N ASP A 417 -7.39 -12.31 -33.60
CA ASP A 417 -8.36 -11.59 -32.78
C ASP A 417 -8.11 -10.08 -32.97
N PRO A 418 -9.14 -9.25 -33.18
CA PRO A 418 -8.96 -7.81 -33.33
C PRO A 418 -8.40 -7.19 -32.06
N GLU A 419 -7.36 -6.36 -32.21
CA GLU A 419 -6.83 -5.55 -31.12
C GLU A 419 -7.90 -4.59 -30.57
N PRO A 420 -7.86 -4.26 -29.26
CA PRO A 420 -8.74 -3.27 -28.66
C PRO A 420 -8.53 -1.90 -29.32
N VAL A 421 -9.60 -1.11 -29.45
CA VAL A 421 -9.58 0.23 -30.06
C VAL A 421 -8.81 1.23 -29.19
N LEU A 422 -8.72 0.98 -27.89
CA LEU A 422 -7.99 1.79 -26.94
C LEU A 422 -7.42 0.90 -25.83
N VAL A 423 -6.16 1.15 -25.45
CA VAL A 423 -5.56 0.61 -24.22
C VAL A 423 -5.43 1.75 -23.22
N VAL A 424 -5.99 1.57 -22.02
CA VAL A 424 -5.80 2.47 -20.88
C VAL A 424 -4.91 1.77 -19.86
N ALA A 425 -3.76 2.38 -19.55
CA ALA A 425 -2.76 1.82 -18.64
C ALA A 425 -2.60 2.71 -17.40
N PHE A 426 -2.45 2.09 -16.23
CA PHE A 426 -2.31 2.76 -14.94
C PHE A 426 -0.98 2.36 -14.29
N GLY A 427 -0.06 3.32 -14.20
CA GLY A 427 1.23 3.14 -13.53
C GLY A 427 1.10 3.27 -12.01
N SER A 428 1.72 2.35 -11.27
CA SER A 428 1.71 2.33 -9.81
C SER A 428 3.11 2.21 -9.22
N ILE A 429 3.35 2.92 -8.11
CA ILE A 429 4.64 3.00 -7.43
C ILE A 429 4.56 2.82 -5.92
N GLY A 430 5.60 2.19 -5.39
CA GLY A 430 5.87 2.07 -3.97
C GLY A 430 6.60 3.27 -3.42
N ILE A 431 6.18 3.69 -2.24
CA ILE A 431 6.82 4.73 -1.44
C ILE A 431 7.46 4.14 -0.19
N ALA A 432 8.48 4.84 0.30
CA ALA A 432 9.15 4.53 1.55
C ALA A 432 8.91 5.61 2.59
N ASP A 433 8.83 5.19 3.85
CA ASP A 433 9.04 6.07 5.00
C ASP A 433 10.48 5.83 5.52
N ILE A 434 11.08 6.83 6.16
CA ILE A 434 12.33 6.67 6.92
C ILE A 434 12.19 7.21 8.34
N THR A 435 12.93 6.62 9.26
CA THR A 435 13.14 7.13 10.62
C THR A 435 14.60 7.52 10.79
N VAL A 436 14.86 8.70 11.36
CA VAL A 436 16.20 9.24 11.60
C VAL A 436 16.32 9.59 13.07
N CYS A 437 17.19 8.91 13.80
CA CYS A 437 17.41 9.13 15.22
C CYS A 437 18.72 9.89 15.47
N LYS A 438 18.75 10.76 16.48
CA LYS A 438 19.98 11.37 16.98
C LYS A 438 20.42 10.64 18.23
N VAL A 439 21.65 10.13 18.24
CA VAL A 439 22.20 9.33 19.33
C VAL A 439 23.26 10.14 20.07
N PHE A 440 23.21 10.08 21.40
CA PHE A 440 24.35 10.40 22.26
C PHE A 440 25.24 9.16 22.35
N ASP A 441 26.23 9.16 21.46
CA ASP A 441 27.24 8.12 21.39
C ASP A 441 28.27 8.37 22.50
N LYS A 442 28.29 7.46 23.46
CA LYS A 442 28.98 7.59 24.74
C LYS A 442 30.39 7.01 24.69
N ASP A 443 30.58 5.88 24.00
CA ASP A 443 31.89 5.21 23.91
C ASP A 443 32.70 5.60 22.66
N ARG A 444 32.05 6.28 21.71
CA ARG A 444 32.57 6.90 20.48
C ARG A 444 32.91 5.89 19.39
N ASP A 445 32.24 4.75 19.35
CA ASP A 445 32.43 3.75 18.28
C ASP A 445 31.72 4.11 16.96
N GLY A 446 30.77 5.07 16.99
CA GLY A 446 30.03 5.53 15.83
C GLY A 446 28.80 4.68 15.48
N ILE A 447 28.33 3.83 16.38
CA ILE A 447 27.15 2.96 16.29
C ILE A 447 26.18 3.34 17.44
N GLN A 448 24.91 2.93 17.38
CA GLN A 448 24.00 3.06 18.53
C GLN A 448 24.03 1.79 19.37
N ASP A 449 24.44 1.90 20.63
CA ASP A 449 24.62 0.74 21.51
C ASP A 449 23.61 0.63 22.67
N SER A 450 23.57 -0.51 23.34
CA SER A 450 22.58 -0.79 24.39
C SER A 450 22.87 -0.04 25.69
N GLY A 451 22.21 1.11 25.86
CA GLY A 451 22.40 2.02 27.00
C GLY A 451 22.56 3.48 26.57
N GLU A 452 22.78 3.70 25.28
CA GLU A 452 22.91 5.03 24.70
C GLU A 452 21.57 5.73 24.56
N SER A 453 21.56 7.03 24.83
CA SER A 453 20.35 7.84 24.88
C SER A 453 20.13 8.57 23.57
N LEU A 454 18.86 8.71 23.17
CA LEU A 454 18.49 9.49 22.00
C LEU A 454 18.30 10.97 22.36
N ILE A 455 18.73 11.88 21.48
CA ILE A 455 18.75 13.32 21.72
C ILE A 455 17.53 13.99 21.05
N PRO A 456 16.63 14.62 21.80
CA PRO A 456 15.48 15.35 21.26
C PRO A 456 15.89 16.74 20.74
N ASN A 457 15.04 17.33 19.90
CA ASN A 457 15.21 18.68 19.35
C ASN A 457 16.52 18.90 18.56
N TRP A 458 17.06 17.87 17.92
CA TRP A 458 18.22 17.98 17.03
C TRP A 458 17.78 18.31 15.59
N PRO A 459 18.37 19.32 14.91
CA PRO A 459 17.98 19.68 13.55
C PRO A 459 18.48 18.65 12.53
N VAL A 460 17.57 18.15 11.71
CA VAL A 460 17.82 17.15 10.65
C VAL A 460 17.17 17.63 9.36
N THR A 461 17.88 17.45 8.26
CA THR A 461 17.55 17.97 6.93
C THR A 461 17.57 16.83 5.91
N LEU A 462 16.48 16.67 5.17
CA LEU A 462 16.40 15.77 4.01
C LEU A 462 16.35 16.59 2.71
N THR A 463 17.26 16.31 1.79
CA THR A 463 17.26 16.88 0.44
C THR A 463 16.73 15.86 -0.55
N VAL A 464 15.69 16.24 -1.29
CA VAL A 464 15.03 15.41 -2.31
C VAL A 464 15.73 15.59 -3.66
N PRO A 465 16.18 14.52 -4.34
CA PRO A 465 16.96 14.64 -5.59
C PRO A 465 16.11 15.17 -6.74
N GLN A 466 16.73 15.79 -7.75
CA GLN A 466 16.02 16.34 -8.92
C GLN A 466 15.35 15.28 -9.81
N SER A 467 15.75 14.00 -9.72
CA SER A 467 15.09 12.90 -10.43
C SER A 467 13.66 12.66 -9.94
N VAL A 468 13.36 13.01 -8.69
CA VAL A 468 12.00 12.99 -8.13
C VAL A 468 11.19 14.16 -8.72
N PRO A 469 10.02 13.91 -9.34
CA PRO A 469 9.29 14.94 -10.08
C PRO A 469 8.42 15.84 -9.18
N LEU A 470 9.05 16.46 -8.18
CA LEU A 470 8.47 17.49 -7.31
C LEU A 470 8.94 18.91 -7.74
N PRO A 471 8.10 19.95 -7.63
CA PRO A 471 8.51 21.34 -7.75
C PRO A 471 9.56 21.73 -6.71
N ASP A 472 10.49 22.63 -7.07
CA ASP A 472 11.54 23.05 -6.14
C ASP A 472 10.99 23.89 -4.97
N ASN A 473 9.96 24.72 -5.23
CA ASN A 473 9.40 25.68 -4.27
C ASN A 473 7.93 25.38 -3.94
N ILE A 474 7.70 24.46 -2.99
CA ILE A 474 6.39 24.09 -2.46
C ILE A 474 6.20 24.79 -1.11
N ASN A 475 5.30 25.78 -0.99
CA ASN A 475 5.02 26.44 0.30
C ASN A 475 3.63 27.13 0.30
N PRO A 476 2.99 27.33 1.47
CA PRO A 476 1.61 27.80 1.56
C PRO A 476 1.42 29.28 1.18
N GLN A 477 2.48 30.02 0.85
CA GLN A 477 2.39 31.42 0.40
C GLN A 477 2.59 31.58 -1.11
N ALA A 478 3.51 30.82 -1.71
CA ALA A 478 3.80 30.90 -3.14
C ALA A 478 2.99 29.91 -3.99
N THR A 479 2.60 28.78 -3.40
CA THR A 479 1.91 27.67 -4.08
C THR A 479 0.77 27.11 -3.20
N PRO A 480 -0.22 27.95 -2.79
CA PRO A 480 -1.19 27.60 -1.75
C PRO A 480 -2.15 26.45 -2.09
N ASP A 481 -2.57 26.30 -3.34
CA ASP A 481 -3.50 25.24 -3.75
C ASP A 481 -2.75 23.89 -3.81
N LEU A 482 -1.65 23.88 -4.57
CA LEU A 482 -0.61 22.82 -4.60
C LEU A 482 -0.18 22.37 -3.19
N TRP A 483 0.00 23.32 -2.26
CA TRP A 483 0.31 23.01 -0.87
C TRP A 483 -0.78 22.20 -0.17
N ALA A 484 -2.05 22.58 -0.34
CA ALA A 484 -3.17 21.90 0.30
C ALA A 484 -3.29 20.45 -0.22
N ASP A 485 -3.23 20.28 -1.54
CA ASP A 485 -3.31 18.96 -2.19
C ASP A 485 -2.17 18.05 -1.72
N LEU A 486 -0.93 18.53 -1.71
CA LEU A 486 0.20 17.71 -1.24
C LEU A 486 0.15 17.43 0.27
N VAL A 487 -0.39 18.32 1.11
CA VAL A 487 -0.56 18.04 2.54
C VAL A 487 -1.68 17.04 2.81
N GLU A 488 -2.71 16.97 1.95
CA GLU A 488 -3.72 15.91 2.00
C GLU A 488 -3.11 14.54 1.63
N ILE A 489 -2.23 14.50 0.63
CA ILE A 489 -1.59 13.27 0.11
C ILE A 489 -0.43 12.79 1.00
N PHE A 490 0.46 13.70 1.41
CA PHE A 490 1.74 13.40 2.08
C PHE A 490 1.76 13.80 3.57
N GLY A 491 0.67 14.39 4.07
CA GLY A 491 0.55 14.89 5.44
C GLY A 491 1.37 16.16 5.72
N ASP A 492 1.40 16.57 6.98
CA ASP A 492 2.21 17.72 7.43
C ASP A 492 3.74 17.49 7.32
N ASP A 493 4.19 16.31 6.88
CA ASP A 493 5.61 15.97 6.84
C ASP A 493 6.39 16.70 5.75
N ILE A 494 5.71 17.16 4.70
CA ILE A 494 6.23 18.07 3.69
C ILE A 494 6.14 19.54 4.12
N ALA A 495 5.54 19.85 5.27
CA ALA A 495 5.16 21.22 5.66
C ALA A 495 6.35 22.16 5.97
N GLY A 496 7.59 21.68 5.78
CA GLY A 496 8.84 22.44 5.86
C GLY A 496 9.70 22.38 4.59
N MET A 497 9.19 21.91 3.45
CA MET A 497 10.00 21.82 2.23
C MET A 497 10.26 23.20 1.60
N TYR A 498 11.52 23.53 1.34
CA TYR A 498 11.91 24.72 0.60
C TYR A 498 13.13 24.42 -0.28
N ASN A 499 13.08 24.75 -1.57
CA ASN A 499 14.12 24.41 -2.54
C ASN A 499 14.52 22.91 -2.48
N ARG A 500 13.52 22.02 -2.45
CA ARG A 500 13.66 20.55 -2.27
C ARG A 500 14.25 20.07 -0.94
N VAL A 501 14.41 20.96 0.04
CA VAL A 501 15.01 20.66 1.35
C VAL A 501 13.94 20.68 2.42
N ILE A 502 13.73 19.57 3.12
CA ILE A 502 12.82 19.44 4.25
C ILE A 502 13.65 19.47 5.54
N SER A 503 13.47 20.50 6.37
CA SER A 503 14.12 20.59 7.68
C SER A 503 13.14 20.33 8.82
N LYS A 504 13.51 19.44 9.73
CA LYS A 504 12.75 19.05 10.92
C LYS A 504 13.66 18.96 12.13
N HIS A 505 13.08 18.73 13.30
CA HIS A 505 13.83 18.42 14.53
C HIS A 505 13.43 17.04 15.04
N THR A 506 14.33 16.33 15.73
CA THR A 506 13.98 15.10 16.44
C THR A 506 12.93 15.36 17.53
N GLY A 507 11.97 14.44 17.66
CA GLY A 507 10.92 14.50 18.67
C GLY A 507 11.42 14.18 20.07
N ASN A 508 10.50 14.06 21.03
CA ASN A 508 10.81 13.66 22.40
C ASN A 508 11.29 12.18 22.49
N ASP A 509 11.06 11.38 21.44
CA ASP A 509 11.65 10.05 21.26
C ASP A 509 13.09 10.10 20.71
N GLY A 510 13.62 11.30 20.45
CA GLY A 510 14.94 11.52 19.88
C GLY A 510 15.07 11.10 18.41
N CYS A 511 13.94 10.86 17.74
CA CYS A 511 13.87 10.53 16.32
C CYS A 511 12.95 11.47 15.54
N VAL A 512 13.15 11.56 14.24
CA VAL A 512 12.27 12.24 13.30
C VAL A 512 11.91 11.27 12.17
N ARG A 513 10.75 11.48 11.56
CA ARG A 513 10.27 10.64 10.45
C ARG A 513 10.10 11.50 9.20
N PHE A 514 10.45 10.94 8.05
CA PHE A 514 10.14 11.52 6.74
C PHE A 514 9.34 10.47 5.99
N ARG A 515 8.10 10.82 5.62
CA ARG A 515 7.15 9.89 5.03
C ARG A 515 7.00 10.07 3.54
N ALA A 516 6.52 9.00 2.90
CA ALA A 516 6.09 8.97 1.51
C ALA A 516 7.15 9.50 0.52
N LEU A 517 8.39 9.07 0.73
CA LEU A 517 9.48 9.24 -0.21
C LEU A 517 9.20 8.38 -1.45
N VAL A 518 9.23 9.01 -2.63
CA VAL A 518 9.00 8.33 -3.90
C VAL A 518 10.32 7.83 -4.52
N PRO A 519 10.29 6.87 -5.45
CA PRO A 519 11.49 6.40 -6.12
C PRO A 519 12.29 7.52 -6.78
N ASN A 520 13.62 7.39 -6.81
CA ASN A 520 14.51 8.38 -7.42
C ASN A 520 15.17 7.88 -8.73
N ILE A 521 14.69 6.75 -9.27
CA ILE A 521 15.23 6.07 -10.45
C ILE A 521 14.77 6.78 -11.74
N ARG A 522 15.45 7.86 -12.13
CA ARG A 522 15.27 8.44 -13.48
C ARG A 522 16.62 8.69 -14.16
N GLY A 523 17.18 7.63 -14.76
CA GLY A 523 18.34 7.67 -15.66
C GLY A 523 19.70 7.99 -15.02
N ASP A 524 19.75 9.03 -14.19
CA ASP A 524 20.91 9.41 -13.38
C ASP A 524 20.68 9.05 -11.91
N LEU A 525 21.74 8.55 -11.28
CA LEU A 525 21.78 8.07 -9.89
C LEU A 525 21.76 9.22 -8.86
N ALA A 526 20.86 10.20 -8.98
CA ALA A 526 20.72 11.29 -8.00
C ALA A 526 20.06 10.77 -6.71
N SER A 527 20.83 10.62 -5.62
CA SER A 527 20.38 10.12 -4.32
C SER A 527 19.62 11.16 -3.50
N TYR A 528 18.74 10.69 -2.61
CA TYR A 528 18.38 11.46 -1.43
C TYR A 528 19.63 11.74 -0.59
N VAL A 529 19.67 12.91 0.04
CA VAL A 529 20.76 13.30 0.96
C VAL A 529 20.16 13.69 2.29
N LEU A 530 20.42 12.88 3.31
CA LEU A 530 20.06 13.12 4.69
C LEU A 530 21.25 13.75 5.41
N GLN A 531 21.04 14.83 6.16
CA GLN A 531 22.09 15.54 6.88
C GLN A 531 21.62 15.95 8.27
N GLU A 532 22.52 15.94 9.25
CA GLU A 532 22.30 16.67 10.49
C GLU A 532 22.86 18.09 10.39
N GLN A 533 22.33 19.01 11.18
CA GLN A 533 23.06 20.25 11.46
C GLN A 533 24.18 19.92 12.47
N LEU A 534 25.42 20.23 12.12
CA LEU A 534 26.54 20.13 13.06
C LEU A 534 26.37 21.20 14.16
N SER A 535 26.53 20.79 15.43
CA SER A 535 26.54 21.74 16.54
C SER A 535 27.77 22.64 16.49
N VAL A 536 27.58 23.91 16.83
CA VAL A 536 28.66 24.89 17.02
C VAL A 536 28.99 25.12 18.50
N ALA A 537 28.30 24.42 19.41
CA ALA A 537 28.55 24.50 20.83
C ALA A 537 29.85 23.77 21.20
N GLN A 538 30.60 24.33 22.14
CA GLN A 538 31.86 23.75 22.61
C GLN A 538 31.62 22.36 23.21
N GLY A 539 32.49 21.41 22.84
CA GLY A 539 32.47 20.04 23.35
C GLY A 539 31.79 19.03 22.43
N TRP A 540 30.88 19.44 21.54
CA TRP A 540 30.21 18.49 20.63
C TRP A 540 31.12 18.06 19.47
N SER A 541 31.07 16.76 19.15
CA SER A 541 31.77 16.14 18.02
C SER A 541 30.94 15.03 17.41
N ASN A 542 31.08 14.82 16.09
CA ASN A 542 30.44 13.71 15.39
C ASN A 542 31.33 12.47 15.44
N THR A 543 30.72 11.32 15.71
CA THR A 543 31.38 10.01 15.75
C THR A 543 30.99 9.16 14.53
N SER A 544 29.80 9.39 13.95
CA SER A 544 29.42 8.90 12.63
C SER A 544 29.66 9.91 11.50
N LEU A 545 29.31 9.53 10.26
CA LEU A 545 29.02 10.47 9.18
C LEU A 545 27.90 11.42 9.62
N HIS A 546 27.97 12.69 9.18
CA HIS A 546 26.93 13.73 9.39
C HIS A 546 26.06 13.96 8.14
N SER A 547 26.32 13.18 7.08
CA SER A 547 25.62 13.22 5.80
C SER A 547 25.57 11.80 5.27
N ILE A 548 24.37 11.31 4.93
CA ILE A 548 24.11 9.96 4.44
C ILE A 548 23.39 10.08 3.08
N THR A 549 23.74 9.23 2.12
CA THR A 549 23.11 9.18 0.81
C THR A 549 22.36 7.86 0.60
N PHE A 550 21.11 7.93 0.13
CA PHE A 550 20.28 6.76 -0.06
C PHE A 550 19.39 6.87 -1.30
N ASP A 551 18.90 5.72 -1.75
CA ASP A 551 17.92 5.57 -2.82
C ASP A 551 16.59 5.05 -2.26
N VAL A 552 15.51 5.38 -2.95
CA VAL A 552 14.20 4.71 -2.80
C VAL A 552 13.92 3.97 -4.10
N ARG A 553 13.57 2.68 -3.98
CA ARG A 553 13.24 1.80 -5.11
C ARG A 553 11.83 1.28 -4.94
N SER A 554 11.03 1.33 -6.00
CA SER A 554 9.71 0.69 -6.01
C SER A 554 9.87 -0.79 -6.36
N VAL A 555 9.28 -1.69 -5.57
CA VAL A 555 9.43 -3.15 -5.70
C VAL A 555 8.06 -3.82 -5.73
N LEU A 556 7.71 -4.43 -6.87
CA LEU A 556 6.54 -5.29 -7.00
C LEU A 556 6.81 -6.67 -6.42
N SER A 557 5.90 -7.15 -5.58
CA SER A 557 5.86 -8.50 -5.04
C SER A 557 4.40 -9.00 -4.98
N TYR A 558 4.21 -10.26 -4.63
CA TYR A 558 2.87 -10.85 -4.48
C TYR A 558 2.77 -11.56 -3.13
N ASN A 559 1.68 -11.30 -2.40
CA ASN A 559 1.46 -11.93 -1.11
C ASN A 559 0.95 -13.38 -1.25
N ASN A 560 0.75 -14.06 -0.12
CA ASN A 560 0.32 -15.47 -0.06
C ASN A 560 -1.02 -15.78 -0.77
N ASN A 561 -1.82 -14.76 -1.10
CA ASN A 561 -3.09 -14.88 -1.83
C ASN A 561 -2.96 -14.49 -3.32
N ALA A 562 -1.72 -14.33 -3.83
CA ALA A 562 -1.41 -13.82 -5.17
C ALA A 562 -1.97 -12.41 -5.47
N LEU A 563 -2.20 -11.60 -4.43
CA LEU A 563 -2.51 -10.17 -4.60
C LEU A 563 -1.20 -9.37 -4.68
N PRO A 564 -1.12 -8.38 -5.59
CA PRO A 564 0.07 -7.55 -5.76
C PRO A 564 0.31 -6.62 -4.56
N VAL A 565 1.58 -6.36 -4.26
CA VAL A 565 2.08 -5.42 -3.25
C VAL A 565 3.27 -4.69 -3.87
N ILE A 566 3.33 -3.36 -3.78
CA ILE A 566 4.32 -2.51 -4.47
C ILE A 566 5.04 -1.63 -3.45
N ASP A 567 5.91 -2.19 -2.61
CA ASP A 567 6.54 -1.42 -1.53
C ASP A 567 7.68 -0.52 -2.03
N GLY A 568 7.98 0.55 -1.28
CA GLY A 568 9.20 1.33 -1.46
C GLY A 568 10.31 0.80 -0.54
N GLU A 569 11.39 0.29 -1.13
CA GLU A 569 12.58 -0.13 -0.41
C GLU A 569 13.62 0.99 -0.34
N VAL A 570 14.18 1.21 0.84
CA VAL A 570 15.26 2.18 1.07
C VAL A 570 16.61 1.47 1.01
N TYR A 571 17.51 1.96 0.16
CA TYR A 571 18.85 1.42 -0.01
C TYR A 571 19.89 2.48 0.33
N ASN A 572 20.62 2.30 1.43
CA ASN A 572 21.69 3.18 1.83
C ASN A 572 22.93 2.93 0.95
N ARG A 573 23.48 3.99 0.35
CA ARG A 573 24.62 3.89 -0.56
C ARG A 573 25.95 3.82 0.17
N ASP A 574 26.02 4.31 1.41
CA ASP A 574 27.25 4.43 2.15
C ASP A 574 27.68 3.09 2.79
N ASP A 575 26.73 2.23 3.14
CA ASP A 575 26.95 0.85 3.63
C ASP A 575 26.57 -0.25 2.62
N GLY A 576 25.74 0.06 1.61
CA GLY A 576 25.21 -0.91 0.64
C GLY A 576 24.11 -1.81 1.20
N GLY A 577 23.46 -1.42 2.30
CA GLY A 577 22.37 -2.14 2.95
C GLY A 577 20.99 -1.66 2.53
N ALA A 578 19.99 -2.53 2.68
CA ALA A 578 18.58 -2.13 2.68
C ALA A 578 18.17 -1.79 4.13
N GLY A 579 17.51 -0.66 4.33
CA GLY A 579 17.10 -0.19 5.65
C GLY A 579 16.52 1.23 5.64
N ASP A 580 15.42 1.40 6.37
CA ASP A 580 14.63 2.63 6.54
C ASP A 580 15.00 3.44 7.81
N ASN A 581 15.90 2.90 8.63
CA ASN A 581 16.31 3.47 9.91
C ASN A 581 17.75 4.01 9.82
N PHE A 582 17.93 5.30 10.09
CA PHE A 582 19.21 5.99 10.10
C PHE A 582 19.52 6.55 11.49
N ALA A 583 20.80 6.60 11.84
CA ALA A 583 21.28 7.22 13.07
C ALA A 583 22.38 8.22 12.75
N PHE A 584 22.36 9.36 13.44
CA PHE A 584 23.48 10.29 13.51
C PHE A 584 24.05 10.26 14.93
N ASN A 585 25.31 9.87 15.06
CA ASN A 585 25.96 9.58 16.34
C ASN A 585 26.92 10.74 16.66
N ASN A 586 26.67 11.42 17.80
CA ASN A 586 27.55 12.47 18.32
C ASN A 586 27.88 12.21 19.78
N ALA A 587 29.11 12.52 20.15
CA ALA A 587 29.57 12.62 21.53
C ALA A 587 29.70 14.10 21.94
N CYS A 588 29.69 14.34 23.25
CA CYS A 588 30.06 15.64 23.81
C CYS A 588 31.15 15.50 24.87
N ASP A 589 31.95 16.55 25.03
CA ASP A 589 32.89 16.74 26.13
C ASP A 589 32.48 17.94 26.98
N VAL A 590 32.28 17.72 28.29
CA VAL A 590 32.21 18.79 29.28
C VAL A 590 33.63 19.19 29.64
N ILE A 591 33.96 20.47 29.54
CA ILE A 591 35.27 20.98 29.93
C ILE A 591 35.23 21.36 31.41
N VAL A 592 36.09 20.74 32.21
CA VAL A 592 36.09 20.88 33.67
C VAL A 592 37.41 21.45 34.16
N ASP A 593 37.32 22.43 35.06
CA ASP A 593 38.48 22.95 35.80
C ASP A 593 38.78 22.05 37.00
N PHE A 594 39.87 21.29 36.87
CA PHE A 594 40.43 20.42 37.90
C PHE A 594 41.74 20.99 38.50
N ASP A 595 42.19 22.19 38.12
CA ASP A 595 43.43 22.85 38.65
C ASP A 595 43.22 23.39 40.09
N THR A 596 42.73 22.49 40.94
CA THR A 596 42.23 22.75 42.28
C THR A 596 42.91 21.83 43.32
N LYS A 597 44.01 21.16 42.96
CA LYS A 597 44.88 20.46 43.92
C LYS A 597 45.30 21.35 45.11
N GLY A 598 45.63 22.62 44.84
CA GLY A 598 45.89 23.63 45.87
C GLY A 598 44.65 24.20 46.57
N TYR A 599 43.46 23.85 46.09
CA TYR A 599 42.18 24.28 46.62
C TYR A 599 41.70 23.40 47.78
N TRP A 600 41.78 22.08 47.61
CA TRP A 600 41.21 21.10 48.53
C TRP A 600 41.82 21.08 49.94
N HIS A 601 43.04 21.57 50.12
CA HIS A 601 43.64 21.73 51.46
C HIS A 601 43.36 23.08 52.12
N ASN A 602 42.77 24.05 51.40
CA ASN A 602 42.55 25.40 51.90
C ASN A 602 41.12 25.58 52.46
N LYS A 603 40.87 26.72 53.12
CA LYS A 603 39.60 26.97 53.81
C LYS A 603 38.36 26.80 52.92
N ASN A 604 38.44 27.22 51.66
CA ASN A 604 37.30 27.24 50.75
C ASN A 604 37.00 25.82 50.25
N GLY A 605 38.00 25.09 49.75
CA GLY A 605 37.82 23.68 49.33
C GLY A 605 37.32 22.79 50.46
N LEU A 606 37.94 22.88 51.64
CA LEU A 606 37.49 22.16 52.84
C LEU A 606 36.08 22.54 53.32
N SER A 607 35.52 23.67 52.87
CA SER A 607 34.15 24.08 53.18
C SER A 607 33.11 23.59 52.17
N GLU A 608 33.54 23.12 51.00
CA GLU A 608 32.70 22.41 50.03
C GLU A 608 32.54 20.93 50.40
N LEU A 609 33.57 20.33 51.03
CA LEU A 609 33.55 18.91 51.42
C LEU A 609 32.47 18.57 52.45
N THR A 610 31.76 17.49 52.20
CA THR A 610 30.66 16.97 53.02
C THR A 610 31.07 15.75 53.86
N GLU A 611 30.22 15.37 54.82
CA GLU A 611 30.39 14.09 55.51
C GLU A 611 30.24 12.88 54.57
N GLU A 612 29.51 13.01 53.47
CA GLU A 612 29.39 11.94 52.47
C GLU A 612 30.72 11.72 51.74
N ASP A 613 31.42 12.80 51.37
CA ASP A 613 32.75 12.73 50.75
C ASP A 613 33.77 12.06 51.69
N ARG A 614 33.77 12.45 52.97
CA ARG A 614 34.58 11.79 54.01
C ARG A 614 34.25 10.30 54.11
N ASN A 615 32.97 9.95 54.17
CA ASN A 615 32.53 8.55 54.30
C ASN A 615 32.91 7.72 53.06
N TYR A 616 32.81 8.29 51.86
CA TYR A 616 33.24 7.67 50.61
C TYR A 616 34.76 7.43 50.60
N VAL A 617 35.55 8.47 50.88
CA VAL A 617 37.02 8.39 50.94
C VAL A 617 37.46 7.36 51.98
N ASN A 618 36.95 7.41 53.21
CA ASN A 618 37.29 6.46 54.27
C ASN A 618 36.85 5.01 53.99
N SER A 619 36.03 4.77 52.95
CA SER A 619 35.68 3.41 52.49
C SER A 619 36.74 2.80 51.55
N LEU A 620 37.61 3.63 50.96
CA LEU A 620 38.66 3.19 50.04
C LEU A 620 39.92 2.78 50.81
N ALA A 621 40.59 1.72 50.34
CA ALA A 621 41.70 1.12 51.07
C ALA A 621 42.82 2.09 51.51
N PRO A 622 43.26 3.09 50.70
CA PRO A 622 44.31 4.03 51.10
C PRO A 622 43.97 4.89 52.32
N TYR A 623 42.68 5.05 52.64
CA TYR A 623 42.20 5.92 53.73
C TYR A 623 41.29 5.19 54.73
N SER A 624 41.25 3.85 54.67
CA SER A 624 40.38 3.04 55.54
C SER A 624 41.03 2.64 56.87
N SER A 625 42.34 2.84 57.00
CA SER A 625 43.14 2.46 58.16
C SER A 625 44.50 3.14 58.14
N THR A 626 45.07 3.41 59.32
CA THR A 626 46.33 4.14 59.53
C THR A 626 47.45 3.67 58.61
N SER A 627 47.94 4.59 57.78
CA SER A 627 49.12 4.37 56.95
C SER A 627 50.41 4.53 57.75
N VAL A 628 51.53 4.17 57.13
CA VAL A 628 52.89 4.35 57.70
C VAL A 628 53.61 5.56 57.12
N TYR A 629 53.00 6.28 56.18
CA TYR A 629 53.60 7.42 55.48
C TYR A 629 53.05 8.77 55.96
N PHE A 630 51.78 8.84 56.39
CA PHE A 630 51.18 10.07 56.89
C PHE A 630 51.57 10.30 58.36
N GLY A 631 52.29 11.40 58.63
CA GLY A 631 52.85 11.68 59.96
C GLY A 631 52.14 12.77 60.76
N ALA A 632 51.26 13.55 60.11
CA ALA A 632 50.60 14.70 60.71
C ALA A 632 49.18 14.41 61.27
N GLY A 633 48.58 13.30 60.84
CA GLY A 633 47.33 12.70 61.34
C GLY A 633 47.40 11.18 61.13
N ASP A 634 46.27 10.46 61.20
CA ASP A 634 46.18 9.11 60.63
C ASP A 634 44.84 8.83 59.94
N GLU A 635 44.83 7.89 59.00
CA GLU A 635 43.58 7.47 58.36
C GLU A 635 42.85 6.42 59.23
N PRO A 636 41.51 6.33 59.24
CA PRO A 636 40.54 7.08 58.44
C PRO A 636 40.32 8.51 58.93
N PHE A 637 40.03 9.44 58.02
CA PHE A 637 39.86 10.86 58.33
C PHE A 637 38.69 11.08 59.29
N ASP A 638 38.99 11.28 60.58
CA ASP A 638 38.02 11.54 61.65
C ASP A 638 38.42 12.71 62.57
N GLY A 639 39.66 13.19 62.45
CA GLY A 639 40.24 14.28 63.23
C GLY A 639 41.01 13.83 64.48
N MET A 640 41.17 12.53 64.72
CA MET A 640 41.89 11.98 65.87
C MET A 640 42.94 10.98 65.41
N PHE A 641 44.15 11.08 65.98
CA PHE A 641 45.10 9.99 65.91
C PHE A 641 44.53 8.73 66.58
N SER A 642 45.02 7.57 66.13
CA SER A 642 44.73 6.23 66.67
C SER A 642 44.97 6.05 68.18
N ASP A 643 45.71 6.95 68.85
CA ASP A 643 45.85 7.00 70.32
C ASP A 643 44.78 7.82 71.05
N GLY A 644 43.87 8.45 70.31
CA GLY A 644 42.78 9.31 70.77
C GLY A 644 43.18 10.77 70.97
N THR A 645 44.36 11.21 70.54
CA THR A 645 44.74 12.63 70.55
C THR A 645 44.20 13.35 69.31
N PRO A 646 43.72 14.61 69.41
CA PRO A 646 43.20 15.34 68.25
C PRO A 646 44.34 15.77 67.33
N VAL A 647 44.13 15.68 66.01
CA VAL A 647 45.06 16.22 65.03
C VAL A 647 45.20 17.74 65.18
N SER A 648 46.34 18.27 64.75
CA SER A 648 46.60 19.71 64.81
C SER A 648 45.58 20.50 63.98
N ALA A 649 45.36 21.76 64.34
CA ALA A 649 44.56 22.67 63.51
C ALA A 649 45.23 22.88 62.14
N ALA A 650 44.43 23.01 61.07
CA ALA A 650 44.96 23.39 59.77
C ALA A 650 45.15 24.92 59.64
N PHE A 651 46.19 25.33 58.92
CA PHE A 651 46.58 26.74 58.76
C PHE A 651 46.83 27.12 57.29
N SER A 652 46.62 28.39 56.97
CA SER A 652 47.08 29.04 55.74
C SER A 652 47.84 30.30 56.15
N GLY A 653 49.18 30.26 56.03
CA GLY A 653 50.05 31.22 56.70
C GLY A 653 49.86 31.20 58.22
N ASP A 654 49.81 32.37 58.87
CA ASP A 654 49.53 32.49 60.30
C ASP A 654 48.03 32.32 60.66
N GLY A 655 47.15 32.14 59.66
CA GLY A 655 45.70 32.06 59.84
C GLY A 655 45.20 30.62 59.99
N MET A 656 44.60 30.30 61.14
CA MET A 656 43.88 29.03 61.33
C MET A 656 42.68 28.96 60.36
N ILE A 657 42.61 27.90 59.56
CA ILE A 657 41.52 27.67 58.60
C ILE A 657 40.45 26.72 59.14
N TRP A 658 40.86 25.70 59.91
CA TRP A 658 39.99 24.75 60.62
C TRP A 658 40.57 24.40 61.99
N GLU A 659 39.71 24.03 62.94
CA GLU A 659 40.09 23.77 64.33
C GLU A 659 40.72 22.38 64.52
N ALA A 660 41.61 22.25 65.51
CA ALA A 660 42.20 20.96 65.90
C ALA A 660 41.11 19.95 66.28
N GLY A 661 41.30 18.67 65.95
CA GLY A 661 40.28 17.64 66.19
C GLY A 661 39.17 17.58 65.14
N THR A 662 39.38 18.16 63.95
CA THR A 662 38.42 18.10 62.82
C THR A 662 39.01 17.29 61.66
N TRP A 663 38.19 16.44 61.05
CA TRP A 663 38.58 15.65 59.87
C TRP A 663 38.98 16.55 58.68
N GLN A 664 38.43 17.77 58.57
CA GLN A 664 38.91 18.75 57.57
C GLN A 664 40.35 19.19 57.82
N SER A 665 40.78 19.32 59.08
CA SER A 665 42.19 19.64 59.38
C SER A 665 43.13 18.50 59.03
N GLU A 666 42.64 17.26 59.15
CA GLU A 666 43.37 16.05 58.79
C GLU A 666 43.52 15.90 57.27
N VAL A 667 42.43 16.04 56.52
CA VAL A 667 42.44 16.08 55.04
C VAL A 667 43.35 17.20 54.52
N SER A 668 43.31 18.37 55.16
CA SER A 668 44.21 19.49 54.85
C SER A 668 45.68 19.09 55.00
N GLN A 669 46.04 18.47 56.12
CA GLN A 669 47.39 18.02 56.42
C GLN A 669 47.85 16.90 55.48
N PHE A 670 46.97 15.95 55.16
CA PHE A 670 47.27 14.86 54.22
C PHE A 670 47.61 15.37 52.83
N LEU A 671 46.85 16.33 52.31
CA LEU A 671 47.04 16.91 50.97
C LEU A 671 48.28 17.81 50.85
N VAL A 672 48.85 18.29 51.96
CA VAL A 672 50.07 19.12 51.97
C VAL A 672 51.29 18.42 52.57
N ASP A 673 51.16 17.17 53.04
CA ASP A 673 52.29 16.44 53.60
C ASP A 673 53.39 16.26 52.55
N SER A 674 54.63 16.32 53.00
CA SER A 674 55.75 16.22 52.08
C SER A 674 55.96 14.77 51.67
N ASN A 675 55.96 14.52 50.35
CA ASN A 675 56.28 13.23 49.72
C ASN A 675 57.71 12.69 50.00
N GLY A 676 58.37 13.13 51.08
CA GLY A 676 59.68 12.64 51.51
C GLY A 676 59.66 11.18 51.97
N ASN A 677 58.49 10.66 52.38
CA ASN A 677 58.33 9.24 52.76
C ASN A 677 57.96 8.36 51.54
N ALA A 678 57.75 8.96 50.36
CA ALA A 678 57.32 8.26 49.15
C ALA A 678 58.33 7.20 48.69
N GLU A 679 59.63 7.48 48.68
CA GLU A 679 60.66 6.50 48.28
C GLU A 679 60.68 5.28 49.22
N GLU A 680 60.52 5.51 50.54
CA GLU A 680 60.47 4.43 51.54
C GLU A 680 59.19 3.58 51.42
N ASN A 681 58.10 4.20 50.94
CA ASN A 681 56.77 3.60 50.84
C ASN A 681 56.33 3.30 49.40
N MET A 682 57.29 3.08 48.48
CA MET A 682 57.03 2.67 47.09
C MET A 682 56.09 3.63 46.31
N HIS A 683 56.19 4.94 46.58
CA HIS A 683 55.38 6.03 46.04
C HIS A 683 53.87 5.98 46.36
N LYS A 684 53.46 5.16 47.33
CA LYS A 684 52.05 4.99 47.74
C LYS A 684 51.43 6.27 48.31
N GLU A 685 52.19 7.03 49.10
CA GLU A 685 51.81 8.35 49.62
C GLU A 685 51.40 9.31 48.50
N GLN A 686 52.27 9.46 47.49
CA GLN A 686 52.05 10.35 46.36
C GLN A 686 50.80 9.97 45.55
N LEU A 687 50.61 8.67 45.30
CA LEU A 687 49.41 8.15 44.62
C LEU A 687 48.14 8.43 45.44
N ALA A 688 48.17 8.22 46.76
CA ALA A 688 47.04 8.52 47.63
C ALA A 688 46.72 10.03 47.66
N GLN A 689 47.73 10.91 47.75
CA GLN A 689 47.51 12.37 47.66
C GLN A 689 46.85 12.78 46.34
N GLN A 690 47.28 12.21 45.19
CA GLN A 690 46.67 12.56 43.90
C GLN A 690 45.27 11.95 43.75
N LEU A 691 45.05 10.74 44.25
CA LEU A 691 43.73 10.11 44.25
C LEU A 691 42.73 10.90 45.10
N LEU A 692 43.13 11.41 46.26
CA LEU A 692 42.25 12.20 47.13
C LEU A 692 41.80 13.50 46.47
N ALA A 693 42.72 14.25 45.87
CA ALA A 693 42.38 15.45 45.11
C ALA A 693 41.51 15.16 43.88
N PHE A 694 41.75 14.03 43.19
CA PHE A 694 40.95 13.60 42.04
C PHE A 694 39.51 13.21 42.43
N ILE A 695 39.33 12.53 43.56
CA ILE A 695 38.01 12.20 44.11
C ILE A 695 37.22 13.48 44.45
N PHE A 696 37.84 14.48 45.07
CA PHE A 696 37.14 15.73 45.36
C PHE A 696 36.85 16.55 44.10
N ASN A 697 37.80 16.61 43.16
CA ASN A 697 37.60 17.21 41.83
C ASN A 697 36.39 16.62 41.11
N THR A 698 36.33 15.29 40.96
CA THR A 698 35.24 14.59 40.25
C THR A 698 33.89 14.71 40.96
N ARG A 699 33.86 14.84 42.29
CA ARG A 699 32.62 14.97 43.08
C ARG A 699 32.11 16.41 43.25
N HIS A 700 32.91 17.43 42.94
CA HIS A 700 32.56 18.85 43.16
C HIS A 700 32.81 19.77 41.96
N ARG A 701 33.19 19.24 40.80
CA ARG A 701 33.36 20.00 39.54
C ARG A 701 32.64 19.25 38.41
N PRO A 702 32.09 19.94 37.39
CA PRO A 702 32.13 21.40 37.16
C PRO A 702 31.18 22.20 38.07
N GLY A 703 30.19 21.56 38.70
CA GLY A 703 29.30 22.16 39.71
C GLY A 703 29.37 21.43 41.05
N THR A 704 28.65 21.93 42.06
CA THR A 704 28.63 21.36 43.44
C THR A 704 28.17 19.91 43.52
N ASP A 705 27.47 19.43 42.50
CA ASP A 705 26.94 18.07 42.42
C ASP A 705 27.89 17.11 41.66
N GLY A 706 29.04 17.63 41.20
CA GLY A 706 30.11 16.87 40.55
C GLY A 706 29.86 16.49 39.10
N LEU A 707 30.59 15.47 38.65
CA LEU A 707 30.37 14.75 37.39
C LEU A 707 29.29 13.68 37.57
N SER A 708 28.48 13.49 36.53
CA SER A 708 27.36 12.55 36.55
C SER A 708 27.79 11.09 36.37
N GLY A 709 27.09 10.20 37.06
CA GLY A 709 27.04 8.76 36.77
C GLY A 709 28.40 8.10 36.45
N SER A 710 28.45 7.40 35.32
CA SER A 710 29.67 6.77 34.81
C SER A 710 30.38 7.61 33.73
N ALA A 711 30.51 8.93 33.98
CA ALA A 711 31.32 9.82 33.15
C ALA A 711 32.76 9.30 32.99
N THR A 712 33.35 9.55 31.82
CA THR A 712 34.66 9.00 31.43
C THR A 712 35.69 10.07 31.09
N ILE A 713 36.95 9.73 31.34
CA ILE A 713 38.12 10.57 31.02
C ILE A 713 39.06 9.76 30.13
N ASN A 714 39.67 10.41 29.14
CA ASN A 714 40.63 9.75 28.27
C ASN A 714 41.98 9.54 28.98
N VAL A 715 42.31 8.29 29.27
CA VAL A 715 43.58 7.85 29.86
C VAL A 715 44.41 7.19 28.77
N ASN A 716 45.46 7.88 28.30
CA ASN A 716 46.41 7.37 27.30
C ASN A 716 45.77 6.81 26.02
N GLY A 717 44.67 7.41 25.56
CA GLY A 717 43.92 6.97 24.36
C GLY A 717 42.76 6.01 24.65
N THR A 718 42.53 5.60 25.90
CA THR A 718 41.38 4.77 26.32
C THR A 718 40.45 5.59 27.20
N TRP A 719 39.14 5.61 26.90
CA TRP A 719 38.15 6.20 27.79
C TRP A 719 37.90 5.26 28.98
N MET A 720 38.05 5.77 30.20
CA MET A 720 37.82 5.02 31.44
C MET A 720 36.81 5.76 32.31
N THR A 721 35.90 5.04 32.97
CA THR A 721 34.99 5.66 33.95
C THR A 721 35.78 6.20 35.15
N ILE A 722 35.23 7.22 35.82
CA ILE A 722 35.82 7.75 37.06
C ILE A 722 35.99 6.64 38.11
N ASP A 723 34.99 5.76 38.26
CA ASP A 723 35.04 4.63 39.18
C ASP A 723 36.14 3.62 38.80
N ASP A 724 36.36 3.33 37.51
CA ASP A 724 37.46 2.46 37.05
C ASP A 724 38.83 3.09 37.33
N ILE A 725 38.96 4.41 37.16
CA ILE A 725 40.20 5.15 37.47
C ILE A 725 40.49 5.09 38.98
N ILE A 726 39.47 5.30 39.82
CA ILE A 726 39.57 5.20 41.28
C ILE A 726 39.90 3.76 41.70
N ALA A 727 39.22 2.76 41.15
CA ALA A 727 39.46 1.35 41.44
C ALA A 727 40.86 0.90 41.01
N LEU A 728 41.34 1.35 39.85
CA LEU A 728 42.71 1.11 39.38
C LEU A 728 43.75 1.77 40.30
N ALA A 729 43.48 2.99 40.78
CA ALA A 729 44.36 3.69 41.72
C ALA A 729 44.43 2.99 43.09
N VAL A 730 43.28 2.58 43.64
CA VAL A 730 43.22 1.79 44.88
C VAL A 730 43.95 0.45 44.72
N THR A 731 43.73 -0.26 43.61
CA THR A 731 44.38 -1.55 43.34
C THR A 731 45.89 -1.40 43.17
N SER A 732 46.34 -0.37 42.45
CA SER A 732 47.77 -0.06 42.28
C SER A 732 48.43 0.30 43.61
N TRP A 733 47.78 1.13 44.42
CA TRP A 733 48.23 1.48 45.78
C TRP A 733 48.33 0.25 46.69
N GLN A 734 47.39 -0.71 46.60
CA GLN A 734 47.47 -1.97 47.35
C GLN A 734 48.60 -2.88 46.85
N GLY A 735 48.94 -2.79 45.57
CA GLY A 735 49.95 -3.62 44.90
C GLY A 735 51.40 -3.35 45.33
N SER A 736 52.32 -3.94 44.57
CA SER A 736 53.78 -3.83 44.75
C SER A 736 54.52 -3.43 43.47
N ASP A 737 53.80 -2.99 42.44
CA ASP A 737 54.39 -2.53 41.18
C ASP A 737 54.68 -1.02 41.28
N VAL A 738 55.95 -0.68 41.49
CA VAL A 738 56.39 0.71 41.69
C VAL A 738 56.23 1.53 40.40
N GLU A 739 56.42 0.93 39.22
CA GLU A 739 56.30 1.65 37.95
C GLU A 739 54.84 1.99 37.67
N ALA A 740 53.92 1.06 37.95
CA ALA A 740 52.48 1.32 37.87
C ALA A 740 52.01 2.40 38.86
N ILE A 741 52.48 2.36 40.12
CA ILE A 741 52.15 3.36 41.14
C ILE A 741 52.62 4.76 40.72
N ILE A 742 53.88 4.90 40.29
CA ILE A 742 54.44 6.18 39.82
C ILE A 742 53.69 6.68 38.59
N SER A 743 53.45 5.81 37.59
CA SER A 743 52.77 6.19 36.36
C SER A 743 51.35 6.71 36.63
N LEU A 744 50.60 6.03 37.48
CA LEU A 744 49.22 6.41 37.78
C LEU A 744 49.15 7.66 38.68
N ALA A 745 50.10 7.83 39.61
CA ALA A 745 50.23 9.07 40.37
C ALA A 745 50.49 10.27 39.45
N ALA A 746 51.35 10.10 38.43
CA ALA A 746 51.62 11.13 37.43
C ALA A 746 50.40 11.41 36.53
N THR A 747 49.62 10.40 36.15
CA THR A 747 48.36 10.59 35.41
C THR A 747 47.33 11.39 36.23
N LEU A 748 47.14 11.05 37.50
CA LEU A 748 46.21 11.79 38.36
C LEU A 748 46.71 13.21 38.68
N ASP A 749 48.02 13.42 38.82
CA ASP A 749 48.61 14.76 38.92
C ASP A 749 48.33 15.59 37.65
N LEU A 750 48.48 15.02 36.45
CA LEU A 750 48.14 15.70 35.20
C LEU A 750 46.65 16.09 35.12
N PHE A 751 45.73 15.31 35.70
CA PHE A 751 44.32 15.69 35.78
C PHE A 751 44.09 16.79 36.83
N ASN A 752 44.69 16.68 38.02
CA ASN A 752 44.49 17.61 39.14
C ASN A 752 45.17 18.98 39.00
N ASN A 753 45.92 19.22 37.93
CA ASN A 753 46.50 20.52 37.58
C ASN A 753 46.09 20.94 36.15
N ASN A 754 44.90 20.54 35.68
CA ASN A 754 44.35 20.87 34.37
C ASN A 754 43.09 21.74 34.52
N ASP A 755 43.16 22.98 34.04
CA ASP A 755 42.09 23.98 34.09
C ASP A 755 41.03 23.81 32.99
N ALA A 756 41.25 22.88 32.05
CA ALA A 756 40.37 22.60 30.92
C ALA A 756 40.37 21.11 30.54
N LEU A 757 40.15 20.22 31.51
CA LEU A 757 40.10 18.77 31.27
C LEU A 757 38.80 18.38 30.54
N PRO A 758 38.86 17.73 29.36
CA PRO A 758 37.69 17.18 28.70
C PRO A 758 37.21 15.91 29.41
N VAL A 759 35.92 15.86 29.73
CA VAL A 759 35.24 14.72 30.33
C VAL A 759 34.00 14.39 29.49
N ALA A 760 33.86 13.13 29.08
CA ALA A 760 32.63 12.67 28.44
C ALA A 760 31.59 12.36 29.54
N PRO A 761 30.43 13.04 29.57
CA PRO A 761 29.45 12.81 30.63
C PRO A 761 28.72 11.48 30.47
N ASP A 762 28.01 11.05 31.51
CA ASP A 762 27.17 9.86 31.47
C ASP A 762 25.91 10.05 30.61
N ASN A 763 25.41 11.29 30.53
CA ASN A 763 24.19 11.65 29.81
C ASN A 763 24.37 12.94 28.98
N TYR A 764 23.69 13.03 27.85
CA TYR A 764 23.69 14.23 27.00
C TYR A 764 23.10 15.47 27.70
N THR A 765 22.30 15.30 28.77
CA THR A 765 21.73 16.42 29.54
C THR A 765 22.78 17.24 30.28
N ASP A 766 23.97 16.68 30.51
CA ASP A 766 25.08 17.35 31.19
C ASP A 766 25.98 18.12 30.22
N CYS A 767 25.79 17.90 28.91
CA CYS A 767 26.41 18.67 27.84
C CYS A 767 25.90 20.12 27.82
N VAL A 768 26.70 21.03 27.25
CA VAL A 768 26.19 22.33 26.80
C VAL A 768 25.12 22.09 25.72
N ALA A 769 23.97 22.78 25.82
CA ALA A 769 22.91 22.67 24.83
C ALA A 769 23.43 22.92 23.40
N PRO A 770 23.14 22.05 22.42
CA PRO A 770 23.84 22.06 21.13
C PRO A 770 23.41 23.18 20.17
N PHE A 771 22.24 23.82 20.39
CA PHE A 771 21.64 24.84 19.52
C PHE A 771 20.86 25.89 20.32
#